data_AF-A0A968RRB4-F1
#
_entry.id   AF-A0A968RRB4-F1
#
_cell.length_a   1.000
_cell.length_b   1.000
_cell.length_c   1.000
_cell.angle_alpha   90.00
_cell.angle_beta   90.00
_cell.angle_gamma   90.00
#
_symmetry.space_group_name_H-M   'P 1'
#
loop_
_entity.id
_entity.type
_entity.pdbx_description
1 polymer ?
#
loop_
_entity_poly.entity_id
_entity_poly.type
_entity_poly.pdbx_seq_one_letter_code
_entity_poly.pdbx_strand_id
1 'polypeptide(L)'
;MHPKTFFLSFLITFALLMCQVGLFAKTSKTQALEKIRTGLKYVTNQVDIQDANFSIVQEDQNGIQVSGVASVFGLNNVNVQATVGNMQHSFSLTFPNGAGYQLQIGDQNLSSWLPNFLQGKLDLTSIEMMVFPKENNRLTLSASLSQPNAGNLIDYNGLKISQPVLRFSLSKTNGTSVQTQAAAGLNGNLQLAGLNFDLAATANTNKEWTIAAKLNQLKVSDLLKNVATFLNLPAPPMPQPVENFTIQQAVLAVESSNAIRFKGICDLGSVEAYFMQQGKQFLLAFVPNTDYKLAQISNALQPIDQLGLSDLALVYAANAGRVEQELESLSNRELGSQNVKAGLTLMGGFDLPANLPGMNQKGKVIMRATLPPSLTATPTLQAVMQFNGLQLGSDFKINESFVQLAPVDVSFGAGLSLGAKLDGNWINFTGMGDVAAPATFSLAVFMEEGSIWKNPFGVPGVEIAKLGLDVGADVLSPIPRPKLGVSGGLKVGPFQGEGAGMLDTGNPLNSLISLKMNEIGMQQFVNAFLNNTVKNEFNKLPAALRDYGMKNAELTIIPKTTEMAGRTYTQGLRVAGSANIMGLGMRLDINAGFDSGYKGDAAVSPILLREGNITIFELSGNNAQDSARVAIDLTYNNLLNPKNPFYLIDGKVGLLGMSNQTKIELNKDGVYFYNEGKLFGKFQAKLDAKGGSFNDIKGFYIRAAMKNDLIAYLNQEATAEIDKATKASQNEYAKAKRDLKWAEDYLRNSQAAVNAFNAEKRKVDDAQREVDKLKKKFG
;
A
#
# COMPACT_ATOMS: atom_id res chain seq x y z
N MET A 1 60.82 0.56 -116.89
CA MET A 1 60.14 -0.52 -116.15
C MET A 1 61.17 -1.53 -115.68
N HIS A 2 61.46 -1.61 -114.38
CA HIS A 2 62.01 -2.82 -113.76
C HIS A 2 61.77 -2.80 -112.23
N PRO A 3 61.44 -3.95 -111.62
CA PRO A 3 60.87 -4.05 -110.28
C PRO A 3 61.95 -4.37 -109.24
N LYS A 4 62.62 -3.36 -108.67
CA LYS A 4 63.55 -3.57 -107.55
C LYS A 4 63.33 -2.64 -106.35
N THR A 5 62.53 -1.59 -106.48
CA THR A 5 62.23 -0.64 -105.39
C THR A 5 60.96 -0.98 -104.60
N PHE A 6 60.11 -1.88 -105.09
CA PHE A 6 58.86 -2.26 -104.39
C PHE A 6 59.08 -3.32 -103.28
N PHE A 7 60.13 -4.13 -103.39
CA PHE A 7 60.39 -5.23 -102.44
C PHE A 7 61.02 -4.77 -101.12
N LEU A 8 61.79 -3.68 -101.14
CA LEU A 8 62.48 -3.16 -99.94
C LEU A 8 61.54 -2.32 -99.05
N SER A 9 60.60 -1.58 -99.65
CA SER A 9 59.56 -0.85 -98.90
C SER A 9 58.50 -1.79 -98.30
N PHE A 10 58.22 -2.95 -98.93
CA PHE A 10 57.30 -3.94 -98.37
C PHE A 10 57.92 -4.69 -97.17
N LEU A 11 59.22 -5.03 -97.22
CA LEU A 11 59.88 -5.71 -96.10
C LEU A 11 60.04 -4.83 -94.85
N ILE A 12 60.33 -3.54 -95.01
CA ILE A 12 60.49 -2.62 -93.87
C ILE A 12 59.12 -2.26 -93.26
N THR A 13 58.07 -2.15 -94.07
CA THR A 13 56.71 -1.92 -93.56
C THR A 13 56.12 -3.17 -92.89
N PHE A 14 56.44 -4.38 -93.37
CA PHE A 14 56.02 -5.64 -92.74
C PHE A 14 56.79 -5.94 -91.44
N ALA A 15 58.08 -5.58 -91.36
CA ALA A 15 58.86 -5.70 -90.13
C ALA A 15 58.45 -4.67 -89.06
N LEU A 16 58.06 -3.45 -89.44
CA LEU A 16 57.53 -2.43 -88.51
C LEU A 16 56.08 -2.71 -88.08
N LEU A 17 55.22 -3.30 -88.93
CA LEU A 17 53.90 -3.79 -88.49
C LEU A 17 54.00 -5.02 -87.58
N MET A 18 54.95 -5.93 -87.80
CA MET A 18 55.16 -7.08 -86.92
C MET A 18 55.83 -6.73 -85.57
N CYS A 19 56.49 -5.57 -85.47
CA CYS A 19 57.04 -5.07 -84.20
C CYS A 19 56.01 -4.29 -83.36
N GLN A 20 54.80 -4.03 -83.87
CA GLN A 20 53.70 -3.41 -83.11
C GLN A 20 52.55 -4.37 -82.75
N VAL A 21 52.68 -5.67 -83.05
CA VAL A 21 51.76 -6.73 -82.57
C VAL A 21 52.47 -7.66 -81.58
N GLY A 22 53.42 -7.12 -80.82
CA GLY A 22 53.77 -7.60 -79.49
C GLY A 22 52.77 -7.08 -78.46
N LEU A 23 51.46 -7.26 -78.70
CA LEU A 23 50.46 -7.16 -77.64
C LEU A 23 50.84 -8.24 -76.64
N PHE A 24 51.46 -7.84 -75.52
CA PHE A 24 51.83 -8.70 -74.41
C PHE A 24 50.73 -9.74 -74.18
N ALA A 25 50.99 -11.00 -74.55
CA ALA A 25 50.13 -12.09 -74.15
C ALA A 25 50.16 -12.08 -72.61
N LYS A 26 49.10 -11.55 -71.99
CA LYS A 26 48.98 -11.49 -70.53
C LYS A 26 49.24 -12.91 -70.02
N THR A 27 50.23 -13.05 -69.13
CA THR A 27 50.57 -14.34 -68.52
C THR A 27 49.30 -14.96 -67.90
N SER A 28 49.23 -16.29 -67.82
CA SER A 28 48.10 -17.00 -67.16
C SER A 28 47.81 -16.41 -65.77
N LYS A 29 48.89 -16.04 -65.04
CA LYS A 29 48.85 -15.26 -63.79
C LYS A 29 48.15 -13.90 -63.93
N THR A 30 48.57 -13.03 -64.84
CA THR A 30 47.96 -11.69 -65.02
C THR A 30 46.48 -11.79 -65.40
N GLN A 31 46.09 -12.78 -66.20
CA GLN A 31 44.68 -13.03 -66.54
C GLN A 31 43.87 -13.53 -65.33
N ALA A 32 44.45 -14.43 -64.52
CA ALA A 32 43.82 -14.89 -63.28
C ALA A 32 43.63 -13.73 -62.29
N LEU A 33 44.64 -12.87 -62.11
CA LEU A 33 44.56 -11.70 -61.22
C LEU A 33 43.53 -10.66 -61.69
N GLU A 34 43.35 -10.46 -62.99
CA GLU A 34 42.30 -9.59 -63.52
C GLU A 34 40.89 -10.15 -63.27
N LYS A 35 40.71 -11.47 -63.42
CA LYS A 35 39.48 -12.16 -63.05
C LYS A 35 39.21 -12.10 -61.55
N ILE A 36 40.24 -12.18 -60.71
CA ILE A 36 40.12 -12.00 -59.25
C ILE A 36 39.71 -10.56 -58.92
N ARG A 37 40.35 -9.56 -59.52
CA ARG A 37 39.99 -8.15 -59.35
C ARG A 37 38.54 -7.90 -59.76
N THR A 38 38.10 -8.49 -60.87
CA THR A 38 36.71 -8.38 -61.36
C THR A 38 35.73 -9.11 -60.43
N GLY A 39 36.10 -10.31 -59.96
CA GLY A 39 35.34 -11.11 -58.99
C GLY A 39 35.11 -10.39 -57.67
N LEU A 40 36.17 -9.85 -57.07
CA LEU A 40 36.09 -9.10 -55.81
C LEU A 40 35.35 -7.77 -55.96
N LYS A 41 35.39 -7.13 -57.15
CA LYS A 41 34.62 -5.93 -57.46
C LYS A 41 33.10 -6.13 -57.44
N TYR A 42 32.60 -7.36 -57.55
CA TYR A 42 31.18 -7.64 -57.32
C TYR A 42 30.74 -7.38 -55.87
N VAL A 43 31.69 -7.30 -54.95
CA VAL A 43 31.43 -7.23 -53.51
C VAL A 43 31.97 -5.94 -52.89
N THR A 44 33.14 -5.45 -53.34
CA THR A 44 33.74 -4.21 -52.85
C THR A 44 34.52 -3.46 -53.92
N ASN A 45 34.48 -2.13 -53.88
CA ASN A 45 35.29 -1.27 -54.75
C ASN A 45 36.70 -1.01 -54.21
N GLN A 46 37.00 -1.46 -52.98
CA GLN A 46 38.29 -1.26 -52.32
C GLN A 46 39.17 -2.49 -52.48
N VAL A 47 39.68 -2.71 -53.70
CA VAL A 47 40.55 -3.84 -54.04
C VAL A 47 41.84 -3.32 -54.69
N ASP A 48 42.97 -3.55 -54.02
CA ASP A 48 44.31 -3.34 -54.57
C ASP A 48 45.08 -4.67 -54.58
N ILE A 49 45.41 -5.12 -55.80
CA ILE A 49 46.12 -6.37 -56.07
C ILE A 49 47.31 -6.03 -56.95
N GLN A 50 48.50 -6.27 -56.40
CA GLN A 50 49.77 -6.14 -57.11
C GLN A 50 50.27 -7.52 -57.54
N ASP A 51 50.59 -7.67 -58.82
CA ASP A 51 51.03 -8.94 -59.40
C ASP A 51 52.27 -9.53 -58.69
N ALA A 52 53.13 -8.69 -58.11
CA ALA A 52 54.33 -9.12 -57.37
C ALA A 52 54.00 -9.91 -56.09
N ASN A 53 52.83 -9.68 -55.48
CA ASN A 53 52.47 -10.27 -54.18
C ASN A 53 51.76 -11.62 -54.29
N PHE A 54 51.66 -12.17 -55.51
CA PHE A 54 50.92 -13.40 -55.80
C PHE A 54 51.79 -14.45 -56.50
N SER A 55 51.55 -15.72 -56.22
CA SER A 55 52.15 -16.86 -56.89
C SER A 55 51.07 -17.80 -57.44
N ILE A 56 51.37 -18.49 -58.54
CA ILE A 56 50.54 -19.61 -59.00
C ILE A 56 50.85 -20.79 -58.07
N VAL A 57 49.81 -21.34 -57.45
CA VAL A 57 49.88 -22.55 -56.61
C VAL A 57 49.73 -23.79 -57.48
N GLN A 58 48.79 -23.77 -58.43
CA GLN A 58 48.49 -24.88 -59.33
C GLN A 58 47.83 -24.36 -60.61
N GLU A 59 48.13 -24.96 -61.77
CA GLU A 59 47.48 -24.69 -63.06
C GLU A 59 47.16 -26.03 -63.72
N ASP A 60 45.87 -26.36 -63.85
CA ASP A 60 45.39 -27.62 -64.43
C ASP A 60 44.11 -27.41 -65.27
N GLN A 61 43.47 -28.51 -65.69
CA GLN A 61 42.24 -28.47 -66.48
C GLN A 61 41.04 -27.85 -65.74
N ASN A 62 41.09 -27.77 -64.41
CA ASN A 62 40.04 -27.21 -63.56
C ASN A 62 40.19 -25.70 -63.33
N GLY A 63 41.38 -25.14 -63.61
CA GLY A 63 41.63 -23.70 -63.60
C GLY A 63 43.01 -23.32 -63.08
N ILE A 64 43.17 -22.03 -62.76
CA ILE A 64 44.39 -21.47 -62.18
C ILE A 64 44.14 -21.16 -60.72
N GLN A 65 44.90 -21.78 -59.83
CA GLN A 65 44.93 -21.46 -58.41
C GLN A 65 46.09 -20.51 -58.12
N VAL A 66 45.80 -19.39 -57.45
CA VAL A 66 46.80 -18.42 -57.01
C VAL A 66 46.67 -18.16 -55.51
N SER A 67 47.78 -17.79 -54.88
CA SER A 67 47.84 -17.37 -53.49
C SER A 67 48.71 -16.14 -53.36
N GLY A 68 48.39 -15.23 -52.45
CA GLY A 68 49.15 -14.01 -52.25
C GLY A 68 48.57 -13.10 -51.18
N VAL A 69 49.11 -11.89 -51.10
CA VAL A 69 48.65 -10.86 -50.16
C VAL A 69 48.13 -9.66 -50.95
N ALA A 70 46.95 -9.16 -50.56
CA ALA A 70 46.33 -8.00 -51.17
C ALA A 70 45.75 -7.05 -50.12
N SER A 71 45.35 -5.87 -50.59
CA SER A 71 44.49 -4.99 -49.82
C SER A 71 43.06 -5.11 -50.34
N VAL A 72 42.15 -5.59 -49.50
CA VAL A 72 40.75 -5.86 -49.86
C VAL A 72 39.85 -5.29 -48.76
N PHE A 73 38.74 -4.65 -49.12
CA PHE A 73 37.85 -3.94 -48.18
C PHE A 73 38.56 -2.82 -47.40
N GLY A 74 39.59 -2.21 -47.98
CA GLY A 74 40.39 -1.16 -47.32
C GLY A 74 41.31 -1.68 -46.21
N LEU A 75 41.40 -3.00 -46.02
CA LEU A 75 42.30 -3.65 -45.07
C LEU A 75 43.55 -4.12 -45.81
N ASN A 76 44.72 -3.86 -45.23
CA ASN A 76 46.00 -4.29 -45.76
C ASN A 76 46.37 -5.69 -45.23
N ASN A 77 47.30 -6.36 -45.90
CA ASN A 77 47.83 -7.66 -45.49
C ASN A 77 46.78 -8.79 -45.44
N VAL A 78 45.81 -8.78 -46.34
CA VAL A 78 44.81 -9.85 -46.47
C VAL A 78 45.40 -10.98 -47.29
N ASN A 79 45.44 -12.18 -46.71
CA ASN A 79 45.85 -13.37 -47.43
C ASN A 79 44.72 -13.80 -48.37
N VAL A 80 45.01 -13.90 -49.65
CA VAL A 80 44.05 -14.25 -50.69
C VAL A 80 44.48 -15.55 -51.35
N GLN A 81 43.63 -16.55 -51.27
CA GLN A 81 43.74 -17.77 -52.06
C GLN A 81 42.54 -17.81 -53.03
N ALA A 82 42.79 -17.97 -54.31
CA ALA A 82 41.73 -17.97 -55.31
C ALA A 82 41.93 -19.08 -56.34
N THR A 83 40.84 -19.73 -56.73
CA THR A 83 40.81 -20.68 -57.84
C THR A 83 39.91 -20.13 -58.93
N VAL A 84 40.49 -19.82 -60.08
CA VAL A 84 39.81 -19.25 -61.24
C VAL A 84 39.57 -20.34 -62.27
N GLY A 85 38.41 -20.99 -62.20
CA GLY A 85 37.98 -22.02 -63.14
C GLY A 85 37.04 -21.50 -64.24
N ASN A 86 36.64 -22.38 -65.15
CA ASN A 86 35.74 -22.04 -66.27
C ASN A 86 34.24 -22.02 -65.89
N MET A 87 33.85 -22.68 -64.80
CA MET A 87 32.47 -22.74 -64.32
C MET A 87 32.23 -21.85 -63.09
N GLN A 88 33.23 -21.76 -62.22
CA GLN A 88 33.16 -20.97 -60.98
C GLN A 88 34.53 -20.35 -60.66
N HIS A 89 34.49 -19.27 -59.89
CA HIS A 89 35.66 -18.67 -59.27
C HIS A 89 35.47 -18.72 -57.75
N SER A 90 36.38 -19.37 -57.04
CA SER A 90 36.37 -19.39 -55.57
C SER A 90 37.46 -18.50 -55.01
N PHE A 91 37.16 -17.79 -53.94
CA PHE A 91 38.06 -16.91 -53.22
C PHE A 91 37.96 -17.23 -51.72
N SER A 92 39.12 -17.38 -51.08
CA SER A 92 39.26 -17.46 -49.63
C SER A 92 40.17 -16.33 -49.19
N LEU A 93 39.60 -15.40 -48.43
CA LEU A 93 40.27 -14.24 -47.86
C LEU A 93 40.46 -14.49 -46.37
N THR A 94 41.69 -14.42 -45.87
CA THR A 94 42.00 -14.52 -44.44
C THR A 94 42.59 -13.20 -43.96
N PHE A 95 42.03 -12.64 -42.89
CA PHE A 95 42.34 -11.29 -42.40
C PHE A 95 43.25 -11.34 -41.17
N PRO A 96 44.09 -10.32 -40.95
CA PRO A 96 44.91 -10.21 -39.74
C PRO A 96 44.05 -9.88 -38.50
N ASN A 97 44.55 -10.20 -37.30
CA ASN A 97 43.91 -9.82 -36.04
C ASN A 97 43.70 -8.29 -35.95
N GLY A 98 42.57 -7.85 -35.39
CA GLY A 98 42.18 -6.44 -35.33
C GLY A 98 41.48 -5.92 -36.59
N ALA A 99 41.19 -6.79 -37.57
CA ALA A 99 40.44 -6.41 -38.77
C ALA A 99 39.01 -5.99 -38.41
N GLY A 100 38.70 -4.72 -38.62
CA GLY A 100 37.38 -4.15 -38.33
C GLY A 100 36.25 -4.80 -39.13
N TYR A 101 35.07 -4.89 -38.51
CA TYR A 101 33.86 -5.53 -39.04
C TYR A 101 32.89 -4.54 -39.72
N GLN A 102 33.29 -3.28 -39.93
CA GLN A 102 32.54 -2.28 -40.69
C GLN A 102 32.63 -2.56 -42.20
N LEU A 103 32.25 -3.77 -42.60
CA LEU A 103 32.30 -4.22 -43.97
C LEU A 103 30.97 -3.97 -44.64
N GLN A 104 31.03 -3.22 -45.73
CA GLN A 104 29.94 -3.13 -46.66
C GLN A 104 30.12 -4.22 -47.74
N ILE A 105 29.15 -5.11 -47.83
CA ILE A 105 29.09 -6.21 -48.80
C ILE A 105 27.87 -5.94 -49.68
N GLY A 106 28.09 -5.33 -50.85
CA GLY A 106 27.00 -4.74 -51.65
C GLY A 106 26.31 -3.58 -50.91
N ASP A 107 24.97 -3.62 -50.76
CA ASP A 107 24.19 -2.61 -50.02
C ASP A 107 24.00 -2.97 -48.53
N GLN A 108 24.55 -4.11 -48.08
CA GLN A 108 24.38 -4.59 -46.71
C GLN A 108 25.65 -4.28 -45.88
N ASN A 109 25.45 -3.70 -44.70
CA ASN A 109 26.52 -3.52 -43.73
C ASN A 109 26.54 -4.71 -42.75
N LEU A 110 27.63 -5.48 -42.73
CA LEU A 110 27.83 -6.63 -41.84
C LEU A 110 27.67 -6.24 -40.37
N SER A 111 28.09 -5.03 -39.97
CA SER A 111 27.96 -4.56 -38.60
C SER A 111 26.52 -4.37 -38.15
N SER A 112 25.59 -4.12 -39.09
CA SER A 112 24.16 -3.98 -38.78
C SER A 112 23.47 -5.31 -38.46
N TRP A 113 24.13 -6.43 -38.76
CA TRP A 113 23.64 -7.77 -38.42
C TRP A 113 24.14 -8.21 -37.03
N LEU A 114 25.07 -7.49 -36.41
CA LEU A 114 25.55 -7.82 -35.06
C LEU A 114 24.58 -7.30 -33.99
N PRO A 115 24.22 -8.13 -32.99
CA PRO A 115 23.58 -7.64 -31.77
C PRO A 115 24.41 -6.53 -31.12
N ASN A 116 23.75 -5.52 -30.53
CA ASN A 116 24.42 -4.35 -29.95
C ASN A 116 25.54 -4.72 -28.95
N PHE A 117 25.39 -5.82 -28.22
CA PHE A 117 26.39 -6.27 -27.25
C PHE A 117 27.65 -6.92 -27.87
N LEU A 118 27.61 -7.32 -29.15
CA LEU A 118 28.76 -7.86 -29.89
C LEU A 118 29.43 -6.84 -30.81
N GLN A 119 28.79 -5.69 -31.03
CA GLN A 119 29.38 -4.62 -31.82
C GLN A 119 30.66 -4.13 -31.12
N GLY A 120 31.77 -4.16 -31.86
CA GLY A 120 33.08 -3.70 -31.37
C GLY A 120 33.89 -4.78 -30.66
N LYS A 121 33.38 -6.02 -30.62
CA LYS A 121 33.98 -7.12 -29.84
C LYS A 121 34.46 -8.30 -30.67
N LEU A 122 34.12 -8.35 -31.96
CA LEU A 122 34.53 -9.40 -32.88
C LEU A 122 35.37 -8.80 -34.01
N ASP A 123 36.38 -9.55 -34.44
CA ASP A 123 37.19 -9.23 -35.61
C ASP A 123 36.76 -10.09 -36.78
N LEU A 124 36.85 -9.54 -38.00
CA LEU A 124 36.71 -10.32 -39.21
C LEU A 124 37.89 -11.26 -39.35
N THR A 125 37.64 -12.56 -39.51
CA THR A 125 38.71 -13.57 -39.66
C THR A 125 38.82 -14.11 -41.06
N SER A 126 37.69 -14.38 -41.71
CA SER A 126 37.70 -14.87 -43.10
C SER A 126 36.48 -14.45 -43.90
N ILE A 127 36.66 -14.40 -45.23
CA ILE A 127 35.58 -14.32 -46.20
C ILE A 127 35.82 -15.40 -47.27
N GLU A 128 34.85 -16.27 -47.43
CA GLU A 128 34.78 -17.23 -48.54
C GLU A 128 33.76 -16.72 -49.56
N MET A 129 34.12 -16.77 -50.83
CA MET A 129 33.30 -16.26 -51.91
C MET A 129 33.35 -17.22 -53.09
N MET A 130 32.19 -17.48 -53.71
CA MET A 130 32.10 -18.17 -54.99
C MET A 130 31.26 -17.35 -55.96
N VAL A 131 31.79 -17.15 -57.16
CA VAL A 131 31.11 -16.49 -58.29
C VAL A 131 30.92 -17.53 -59.38
N PHE A 132 29.71 -17.58 -59.96
CA PHE A 132 29.34 -18.48 -61.05
C PHE A 132 29.07 -17.66 -62.33
N PRO A 133 30.10 -17.38 -63.16
CA PRO A 133 29.97 -16.46 -64.29
C PRO A 133 28.94 -16.90 -65.33
N LYS A 134 28.78 -18.22 -65.51
CA LYS A 134 27.84 -18.82 -66.47
C LYS A 134 26.39 -18.88 -65.96
N GLU A 135 26.16 -18.58 -64.68
CA GLU A 135 24.84 -18.57 -64.04
C GLU A 135 24.45 -17.12 -63.70
N ASN A 136 24.49 -16.23 -64.69
CA ASN A 136 24.24 -14.79 -64.52
C ASN A 136 25.04 -14.14 -63.39
N ASN A 137 26.29 -14.57 -63.19
CA ASN A 137 27.13 -14.10 -62.09
C ASN A 137 26.48 -14.30 -60.70
N ARG A 138 25.81 -15.45 -60.48
CA ARG A 138 25.38 -15.85 -59.14
C ARG A 138 26.56 -15.80 -58.19
N LEU A 139 26.34 -15.22 -57.02
CA LEU A 139 27.34 -14.99 -55.98
C LEU A 139 26.89 -15.66 -54.69
N THR A 140 27.76 -16.43 -54.07
CA THR A 140 27.60 -16.89 -52.68
C THR A 140 28.79 -16.41 -51.87
N LEU A 141 28.54 -15.78 -50.73
CA LEU A 141 29.54 -15.26 -49.82
C LEU A 141 29.26 -15.75 -48.40
N SER A 142 30.32 -16.10 -47.68
CA SER A 142 30.31 -16.42 -46.26
C SER A 142 31.39 -15.61 -45.57
N ALA A 143 31.04 -14.81 -44.57
CA ALA A 143 31.98 -14.07 -43.73
C ALA A 143 31.97 -14.65 -42.31
N SER A 144 33.15 -14.89 -41.75
CA SER A 144 33.32 -15.33 -40.37
C SER A 144 33.95 -14.22 -39.53
N LEU A 145 33.35 -13.96 -38.37
CA LEU A 145 33.88 -13.06 -37.36
C LEU A 145 34.07 -13.85 -36.07
N SER A 146 35.19 -13.62 -35.38
CA SER A 146 35.43 -14.23 -34.07
C SER A 146 36.15 -13.27 -33.15
N GLN A 147 36.16 -13.60 -31.86
CA GLN A 147 36.83 -12.79 -30.87
C GLN A 147 38.37 -12.80 -31.05
N PRO A 148 39.05 -11.65 -30.99
CA PRO A 148 40.51 -11.57 -31.14
C PRO A 148 41.31 -12.39 -30.12
N ASN A 149 40.80 -12.48 -28.88
CA ASN A 149 41.43 -13.19 -27.77
C ASN A 149 40.45 -14.21 -27.19
N ALA A 150 40.73 -15.51 -27.36
CA ALA A 150 39.87 -16.62 -26.97
C ALA A 150 39.61 -16.77 -25.45
N GLY A 151 40.23 -15.93 -24.60
CA GLY A 151 40.11 -15.98 -23.14
C GLY A 151 39.26 -14.88 -22.50
N ASN A 152 38.84 -13.85 -23.25
CA ASN A 152 38.03 -12.77 -22.68
C ASN A 152 36.54 -13.12 -22.75
N LEU A 153 35.81 -13.01 -21.64
CA LEU A 153 34.35 -13.16 -21.67
C LEU A 153 33.71 -11.86 -22.16
N ILE A 154 32.78 -11.94 -23.11
CA ILE A 154 31.92 -10.81 -23.47
C ILE A 154 30.75 -10.81 -22.50
N ASP A 155 30.72 -9.87 -21.56
CA ASP A 155 29.63 -9.71 -20.58
C ASP A 155 28.58 -8.72 -21.08
N TYR A 156 27.33 -9.15 -21.03
CA TYR A 156 26.16 -8.31 -21.25
C TYR A 156 25.08 -8.64 -20.22
N ASN A 157 24.92 -7.78 -19.21
CA ASN A 157 23.92 -7.95 -18.14
C ASN A 157 23.92 -9.34 -17.48
N GLY A 158 25.10 -9.94 -17.29
CA GLY A 158 25.22 -11.26 -16.66
C GLY A 158 25.17 -12.45 -17.63
N LEU A 159 24.87 -12.21 -18.92
CA LEU A 159 25.11 -13.17 -19.99
C LEU A 159 26.57 -13.02 -20.45
N LYS A 160 27.38 -14.03 -20.19
CA LYS A 160 28.80 -14.05 -20.55
C LYS A 160 29.02 -14.99 -21.70
N ILE A 161 29.52 -14.52 -22.83
CA ILE A 161 29.78 -15.37 -24.00
C ILE A 161 31.29 -15.55 -24.17
N SER A 162 31.74 -16.80 -24.27
CA SER A 162 33.11 -17.17 -24.63
C SER A 162 33.17 -17.68 -26.06
N GLN A 163 34.25 -17.34 -26.76
CA GLN A 163 34.54 -17.77 -28.13
C GLN A 163 33.36 -17.58 -29.12
N PRO A 164 32.71 -16.41 -29.15
CA PRO A 164 31.66 -16.15 -30.13
C PRO A 164 32.22 -16.20 -31.55
N VAL A 165 31.57 -16.97 -32.41
CA VAL A 165 31.84 -17.04 -33.84
C VAL A 165 30.56 -16.71 -34.58
N LEU A 166 30.55 -15.55 -35.25
CA LEU A 166 29.47 -15.19 -36.16
C LEU A 166 29.81 -15.65 -37.57
N ARG A 167 28.87 -16.32 -38.22
CA ARG A 167 28.90 -16.65 -39.65
C ARG A 167 27.76 -15.92 -40.34
N PHE A 168 28.11 -15.04 -41.26
CA PHE A 168 27.18 -14.35 -42.13
C PHE A 168 27.23 -14.97 -43.51
N SER A 169 26.08 -15.31 -44.09
CA SER A 169 25.99 -15.79 -45.46
C SER A 169 25.11 -14.89 -46.31
N LEU A 170 25.53 -14.68 -47.56
CA LEU A 170 24.84 -13.88 -48.56
C LEU A 170 24.80 -14.68 -49.86
N SER A 171 23.62 -14.86 -50.43
CA SER A 171 23.44 -15.40 -51.77
C SER A 171 22.72 -14.36 -52.62
N LYS A 172 23.30 -14.06 -53.78
CA LYS A 172 22.74 -13.13 -54.76
C LYS A 172 22.66 -13.82 -56.12
N THR A 173 21.45 -13.91 -56.66
CA THR A 173 21.22 -14.43 -58.01
C THR A 173 20.75 -13.29 -58.89
N ASN A 174 21.47 -13.01 -60.00
CA ASN A 174 20.99 -12.02 -60.97
C ASN A 174 20.07 -12.72 -61.97
N GLY A 175 18.78 -12.46 -61.91
CA GLY A 175 17.80 -12.81 -62.94
C GLY A 175 17.09 -11.54 -63.44
N THR A 176 15.91 -11.69 -64.04
CA THR A 176 14.99 -10.56 -64.32
C THR A 176 14.52 -9.85 -63.04
N SER A 177 14.62 -10.51 -61.88
CA SER A 177 14.54 -9.91 -60.55
C SER A 177 15.78 -10.32 -59.73
N VAL A 178 16.45 -9.35 -59.11
CA VAL A 178 17.59 -9.62 -58.21
C VAL A 178 17.03 -10.15 -56.90
N GLN A 179 17.33 -11.41 -56.58
CA GLN A 179 17.03 -11.98 -55.26
C GLN A 179 18.29 -12.01 -54.41
N THR A 180 18.23 -11.36 -53.25
CA THR A 180 19.30 -11.37 -52.23
C THR A 180 18.77 -12.07 -51.00
N GLN A 181 19.40 -13.18 -50.62
CA GLN A 181 19.11 -13.89 -49.37
C GLN A 181 20.31 -13.71 -48.44
N ALA A 182 20.06 -13.19 -47.25
CA ALA A 182 21.07 -13.01 -46.22
C ALA A 182 20.65 -13.75 -44.94
N ALA A 183 21.59 -14.41 -44.30
CA ALA A 183 21.40 -15.06 -43.00
C ALA A 183 22.63 -14.83 -42.13
N ALA A 184 22.43 -14.82 -40.81
CA ALA A 184 23.52 -14.80 -39.85
C ALA A 184 23.27 -15.85 -38.77
N GLY A 185 24.33 -16.56 -38.40
CA GLY A 185 24.35 -17.48 -37.26
C GLY A 185 25.47 -17.09 -36.30
N LEU A 186 25.24 -17.25 -35.01
CA LEU A 186 26.23 -17.01 -33.95
C LEU A 186 26.33 -18.27 -33.10
N ASN A 187 27.54 -18.80 -32.98
CA ASN A 187 27.84 -19.92 -32.10
C ASN A 187 28.84 -19.49 -31.01
N GLY A 188 28.87 -20.21 -29.89
CA GLY A 188 29.84 -19.99 -28.82
C GLY A 188 29.47 -20.76 -27.55
N ASN A 189 30.08 -20.42 -26.43
CA ASN A 189 29.64 -20.90 -25.12
C ASN A 189 29.01 -19.75 -24.34
N LEU A 190 27.74 -19.90 -23.95
CA LEU A 190 27.02 -18.94 -23.13
C LEU A 190 27.09 -19.37 -21.66
N GLN A 191 27.59 -18.50 -20.81
CA GLN A 191 27.54 -18.63 -19.37
C GLN A 191 26.47 -17.70 -18.79
N LEU A 192 25.53 -18.27 -18.05
CA LEU A 192 24.49 -17.52 -17.32
C LEU A 192 24.37 -18.07 -15.90
N ALA A 193 24.45 -17.19 -14.90
CA ALA A 193 24.40 -17.58 -13.49
C ALA A 193 25.43 -18.66 -13.09
N GLY A 194 26.55 -18.79 -13.83
CA GLY A 194 27.54 -19.85 -13.63
C GLY A 194 27.27 -21.15 -14.39
N LEU A 195 26.11 -21.30 -15.04
CA LEU A 195 25.76 -22.41 -15.92
C LEU A 195 26.28 -22.17 -17.34
N ASN A 196 26.84 -23.21 -17.98
CA ASN A 196 27.39 -23.13 -19.33
C ASN A 196 26.47 -23.81 -20.34
N PHE A 197 26.17 -23.14 -21.45
CA PHE A 197 25.30 -23.57 -22.52
C PHE A 197 26.00 -23.46 -23.87
N ASP A 198 25.72 -24.39 -24.77
CA ASP A 198 26.11 -24.27 -26.18
C ASP A 198 25.21 -23.23 -26.85
N LEU A 199 25.78 -22.07 -27.17
CA LEU A 199 25.08 -20.96 -27.81
C LEU A 199 24.92 -21.26 -29.30
N ALA A 200 23.69 -21.15 -29.79
CA ALA A 200 23.35 -21.12 -31.21
C ALA A 200 22.25 -20.08 -31.43
N ALA A 201 22.61 -18.93 -31.99
CA ALA A 201 21.64 -17.90 -32.34
C ALA A 201 21.55 -17.73 -33.86
N THR A 202 20.38 -17.36 -34.36
CA THR A 202 20.15 -17.07 -35.79
C THR A 202 19.44 -15.74 -35.94
N ALA A 203 19.78 -14.98 -36.99
CA ALA A 203 19.10 -13.74 -37.34
C ALA A 203 18.11 -13.97 -38.48
N ASN A 204 16.89 -13.43 -38.34
CA ASN A 204 15.93 -13.39 -39.43
C ASN A 204 16.26 -12.29 -40.45
N THR A 205 15.47 -12.17 -41.52
CA THR A 205 15.68 -11.16 -42.58
C THR A 205 15.53 -9.71 -42.10
N ASN A 206 14.85 -9.48 -40.95
CA ASN A 206 14.73 -8.17 -40.30
C ASN A 206 15.90 -7.89 -39.34
N LYS A 207 16.91 -8.76 -39.29
CA LYS A 207 18.08 -8.69 -38.40
C LYS A 207 17.73 -8.87 -36.91
N GLU A 208 16.57 -9.48 -36.63
CA GLU A 208 16.19 -9.84 -35.28
C GLU A 208 16.78 -11.20 -34.93
N TRP A 209 17.44 -11.28 -33.78
CA TRP A 209 18.13 -12.48 -33.34
C TRP A 209 17.23 -13.34 -32.46
N THR A 210 17.11 -14.61 -32.81
CA THR A 210 16.61 -15.66 -31.92
C THR A 210 17.80 -16.37 -31.30
N ILE A 211 17.99 -16.22 -29.99
CA ILE A 211 19.04 -16.88 -29.24
C ILE A 211 18.47 -18.18 -28.68
N ALA A 212 19.08 -19.31 -29.06
CA ALA A 212 18.85 -20.59 -28.42
C ALA A 212 20.16 -21.04 -27.77
N ALA A 213 20.14 -21.33 -26.48
CA ALA A 213 21.27 -21.98 -25.84
C ALA A 213 20.85 -23.37 -25.38
N LYS A 214 21.64 -24.38 -25.73
CA LYS A 214 21.36 -25.78 -25.39
C LYS A 214 22.20 -26.21 -24.21
N LEU A 215 21.58 -26.95 -23.30
CA LEU A 215 22.26 -27.62 -22.21
C LEU A 215 21.81 -29.07 -22.14
N ASN A 216 22.78 -29.98 -22.04
CA ASN A 216 22.51 -31.42 -22.14
C ASN A 216 21.83 -31.96 -20.88
N GLN A 217 22.41 -31.70 -19.70
CA GLN A 217 21.89 -32.16 -18.41
C GLN A 217 22.16 -31.12 -17.31
N LEU A 218 21.12 -30.73 -16.58
CA LEU A 218 21.20 -29.82 -15.43
C LEU A 218 20.33 -30.35 -14.30
N LYS A 219 20.86 -30.45 -13.08
CA LYS A 219 20.02 -30.73 -11.91
C LYS A 219 19.18 -29.52 -11.58
N VAL A 220 17.93 -29.75 -11.17
CA VAL A 220 17.04 -28.68 -10.68
C VAL A 220 17.69 -27.90 -9.53
N SER A 221 18.30 -28.58 -8.57
CA SER A 221 19.06 -27.96 -7.47
C SER A 221 20.15 -26.99 -7.96
N ASP A 222 20.90 -27.36 -8.99
CA ASP A 222 21.93 -26.49 -9.58
C ASP A 222 21.30 -25.28 -10.28
N LEU A 223 20.17 -25.44 -10.99
CA LEU A 223 19.42 -24.33 -11.58
C LEU A 223 18.96 -23.34 -10.50
N LEU A 224 18.27 -23.86 -9.47
CA LEU A 224 17.73 -23.06 -8.35
C LEU A 224 18.85 -22.27 -7.67
N LYS A 225 19.94 -22.94 -7.29
CA LYS A 225 21.07 -22.34 -6.57
C LYS A 225 21.74 -21.24 -7.39
N ASN A 226 22.03 -21.52 -8.66
CA ASN A 226 22.73 -20.60 -9.53
C ASN A 226 21.88 -19.37 -9.86
N VAL A 227 20.61 -19.57 -10.24
CA VAL A 227 19.69 -18.47 -10.57
C VAL A 227 19.35 -17.65 -9.33
N ALA A 228 19.08 -18.27 -8.17
CA ALA A 228 18.82 -17.54 -6.93
C ALA A 228 20.03 -16.69 -6.50
N THR A 229 21.25 -17.21 -6.64
CA THR A 229 22.49 -16.46 -6.38
C THR A 229 22.62 -15.27 -7.34
N PHE A 230 22.36 -15.50 -8.63
CA PHE A 230 22.41 -14.46 -9.66
C PHE A 230 21.39 -13.33 -9.41
N LEU A 231 20.18 -13.67 -8.95
CA LEU A 231 19.10 -12.73 -8.68
C LEU A 231 19.15 -12.11 -7.27
N ASN A 232 20.05 -12.58 -6.41
CA ASN A 232 20.09 -12.25 -4.98
C ASN A 232 18.72 -12.45 -4.31
N LEU A 233 18.14 -13.65 -4.51
CA LEU A 233 16.84 -14.05 -3.98
C LEU A 233 17.00 -15.14 -2.91
N PRO A 234 16.16 -15.13 -1.85
CA PRO A 234 15.99 -16.32 -1.03
C PRO A 234 15.43 -17.44 -1.92
N ALA A 235 16.01 -18.64 -1.82
CA ALA A 235 15.48 -19.84 -2.44
C ALA A 235 14.80 -20.67 -1.34
N PRO A 236 13.46 -20.65 -1.24
CA PRO A 236 12.74 -21.56 -0.36
C PRO A 236 13.17 -23.01 -0.61
N PRO A 237 13.33 -23.82 0.43
CA PRO A 237 13.71 -25.21 0.28
C PRO A 237 12.64 -26.00 -0.49
N MET A 238 13.07 -26.93 -1.33
CA MET A 238 12.21 -27.78 -2.16
C MET A 238 12.33 -29.24 -1.70
N PRO A 239 11.30 -30.08 -1.88
CA PRO A 239 11.43 -31.51 -1.63
C PRO A 239 12.63 -32.13 -2.33
N GLN A 240 13.46 -32.84 -1.57
CA GLN A 240 14.70 -33.46 -2.07
C GLN A 240 14.51 -34.33 -3.34
N PRO A 241 13.41 -35.11 -3.48
CA PRO A 241 13.17 -35.86 -4.72
C PRO A 241 13.02 -34.95 -5.96
N VAL A 242 12.39 -33.78 -5.82
CA VAL A 242 12.19 -32.82 -6.91
C VAL A 242 13.49 -32.04 -7.20
N GLU A 243 14.26 -31.69 -6.16
CA GLU A 243 15.57 -31.04 -6.31
C GLU A 243 16.60 -31.89 -7.08
N ASN A 244 16.43 -33.21 -7.03
CA ASN A 244 17.29 -34.18 -7.71
C ASN A 244 16.91 -34.43 -9.17
N PHE A 245 15.78 -33.90 -9.66
CA PHE A 245 15.39 -34.08 -11.05
C PHE A 245 16.44 -33.49 -11.99
N THR A 246 16.64 -34.18 -13.11
CA THR A 246 17.59 -33.80 -14.15
C THR A 246 16.83 -33.26 -15.35
N ILE A 247 17.11 -32.02 -15.68
CA ILE A 247 16.60 -31.36 -16.89
C ILE A 247 17.49 -31.74 -18.06
N GLN A 248 16.89 -32.42 -19.02
CA GLN A 248 17.45 -32.83 -20.30
C GLN A 248 17.08 -31.81 -21.39
N GLN A 249 18.04 -31.52 -22.27
CA GLN A 249 17.84 -30.73 -23.49
C GLN A 249 17.09 -29.41 -23.25
N ALA A 250 17.66 -28.57 -22.38
CA ALA A 250 17.07 -27.27 -22.12
C ALA A 250 17.41 -26.28 -23.23
N VAL A 251 16.41 -25.54 -23.68
CA VAL A 251 16.53 -24.39 -24.57
C VAL A 251 16.31 -23.13 -23.76
N LEU A 252 17.32 -22.28 -23.76
CA LEU A 252 17.24 -20.94 -23.19
C LEU A 252 16.89 -19.92 -24.28
N ALA A 253 15.91 -19.07 -23.98
CA ALA A 253 15.52 -17.92 -24.79
C ALA A 253 15.62 -16.64 -23.95
N VAL A 254 16.18 -15.59 -24.53
CA VAL A 254 16.26 -14.25 -23.91
C VAL A 254 15.29 -13.34 -24.63
N GLU A 255 14.37 -12.72 -23.90
CA GLU A 255 13.40 -11.78 -24.44
C GLU A 255 13.92 -10.35 -24.45
N SER A 256 13.30 -9.49 -25.25
CA SER A 256 13.64 -8.06 -25.36
C SER A 256 13.50 -7.28 -24.04
N SER A 257 12.72 -7.81 -23.08
CA SER A 257 12.51 -7.29 -21.73
C SER A 257 13.64 -7.63 -20.74
N ASN A 258 14.68 -8.37 -21.16
CA ASN A 258 15.65 -9.05 -20.29
C ASN A 258 15.03 -10.12 -19.37
N ALA A 259 13.80 -10.57 -19.65
CA ALA A 259 13.29 -11.81 -19.10
C ALA A 259 14.01 -12.99 -19.77
N ILE A 260 14.33 -14.00 -18.98
CA ILE A 260 14.99 -15.21 -19.46
C ILE A 260 14.03 -16.36 -19.23
N ARG A 261 13.79 -17.10 -20.31
CA ARG A 261 12.99 -18.32 -20.29
C ARG A 261 13.86 -19.52 -20.59
N PHE A 262 13.55 -20.57 -19.88
CA PHE A 262 14.23 -21.84 -19.98
C PHE A 262 13.16 -22.90 -20.16
N LYS A 263 13.21 -23.67 -21.24
CA LYS A 263 12.27 -24.76 -21.52
C LYS A 263 13.03 -26.05 -21.73
N GLY A 264 12.60 -27.14 -21.11
CA GLY A 264 13.25 -28.44 -21.26
C GLY A 264 12.33 -29.58 -20.88
N ILE A 265 12.92 -30.76 -20.76
CA ILE A 265 12.24 -31.98 -20.31
C ILE A 265 12.97 -32.49 -19.08
N CYS A 266 12.26 -32.94 -18.06
CA CYS A 266 12.84 -33.55 -16.87
C CYS A 266 12.15 -34.90 -16.59
N ASP A 267 12.56 -35.56 -15.51
CA ASP A 267 12.02 -36.88 -15.11
C ASP A 267 10.49 -36.89 -14.93
N LEU A 268 9.92 -35.73 -14.59
CA LEU A 268 8.48 -35.55 -14.38
C LEU A 268 7.69 -35.34 -15.69
N GLY A 269 8.30 -34.69 -16.67
CA GLY A 269 7.64 -34.18 -17.88
C GLY A 269 8.30 -32.89 -18.38
N SER A 270 7.52 -31.98 -18.98
CA SER A 270 8.06 -30.69 -19.41
C SER A 270 8.38 -29.77 -18.23
N VAL A 271 9.47 -29.03 -18.34
CA VAL A 271 9.88 -28.02 -17.36
C VAL A 271 10.03 -26.66 -18.04
N GLU A 272 9.55 -25.62 -17.39
CA GLU A 272 9.75 -24.24 -17.80
C GLU A 272 10.18 -23.40 -16.61
N ALA A 273 11.27 -22.64 -16.77
CA ALA A 273 11.69 -21.64 -15.81
C ALA A 273 11.58 -20.25 -16.43
N TYR A 274 11.11 -19.31 -15.63
CA TYR A 274 11.02 -17.90 -15.97
C TYR A 274 11.74 -17.11 -14.89
N PHE A 275 12.61 -16.20 -15.30
CA PHE A 275 13.19 -15.25 -14.37
C PHE A 275 13.46 -13.88 -14.97
N MET A 276 13.34 -12.87 -14.12
CA MET A 276 13.58 -11.48 -14.48
C MET A 276 14.42 -10.80 -13.39
N GLN A 277 15.55 -10.21 -13.79
CA GLN A 277 16.49 -9.58 -12.86
C GLN A 277 15.91 -8.31 -12.22
N GLN A 278 15.25 -7.45 -12.99
CA GLN A 278 14.68 -6.20 -12.48
C GLN A 278 13.46 -6.42 -11.58
N GLY A 279 12.63 -7.42 -11.90
CA GLY A 279 11.47 -7.82 -11.09
C GLY A 279 11.82 -8.69 -9.88
N LYS A 280 13.07 -9.16 -9.78
CA LYS A 280 13.52 -10.16 -8.79
C LYS A 280 12.53 -11.32 -8.68
N GLN A 281 12.18 -11.88 -9.84
CA GLN A 281 11.19 -12.95 -9.92
C GLN A 281 11.86 -14.19 -10.48
N PHE A 282 11.54 -15.33 -9.87
CA PHE A 282 11.93 -16.63 -10.36
C PHE A 282 10.79 -17.62 -10.14
N LEU A 283 10.31 -18.18 -11.25
CA LEU A 283 9.29 -19.21 -11.31
C LEU A 283 9.86 -20.43 -12.04
N LEU A 284 9.50 -21.61 -11.58
CA LEU A 284 9.85 -22.88 -12.20
C LEU A 284 8.63 -23.79 -12.17
N ALA A 285 8.03 -24.04 -13.34
CA ALA A 285 6.93 -24.96 -13.52
C ALA A 285 7.45 -26.31 -14.01
N PHE A 286 6.96 -27.37 -13.38
CA PHE A 286 7.00 -28.71 -13.89
C PHE A 286 5.58 -29.12 -14.27
N VAL A 287 5.46 -29.66 -15.47
CA VAL A 287 4.21 -30.13 -16.02
C VAL A 287 4.38 -31.63 -16.23
N PRO A 288 3.82 -32.46 -15.32
CA PRO A 288 3.94 -33.90 -15.42
C PRO A 288 3.31 -34.44 -16.71
N ASN A 289 3.88 -35.52 -17.24
CA ASN A 289 3.22 -36.30 -18.28
C ASN A 289 1.87 -36.81 -17.77
N THR A 290 0.90 -36.99 -18.68
CA THR A 290 -0.49 -37.33 -18.32
C THR A 290 -0.63 -38.60 -17.46
N ASP A 291 0.29 -39.55 -17.63
CA ASP A 291 0.30 -40.84 -16.90
C ASP A 291 1.21 -40.83 -15.66
N TYR A 292 1.85 -39.71 -15.33
CA TYR A 292 2.77 -39.62 -14.20
C TYR A 292 2.03 -39.76 -12.86
N LYS A 293 2.62 -40.49 -11.91
CA LYS A 293 2.09 -40.67 -10.56
C LYS A 293 2.92 -39.88 -9.56
N LEU A 294 2.30 -38.96 -8.83
CA LEU A 294 2.96 -38.15 -7.78
C LEU A 294 3.58 -39.02 -6.68
N ALA A 295 3.08 -40.24 -6.47
CA ALA A 295 3.71 -41.25 -5.62
C ALA A 295 5.17 -41.55 -5.99
N GLN A 296 5.58 -41.31 -7.24
CA GLN A 296 6.97 -41.43 -7.68
C GLN A 296 7.90 -40.34 -7.10
N ILE A 297 7.34 -39.19 -6.68
CA ILE A 297 8.07 -38.17 -5.92
C ILE A 297 8.18 -38.60 -4.45
N SER A 298 7.07 -39.00 -3.84
CA SER A 298 7.02 -39.54 -2.48
C SER A 298 5.76 -40.38 -2.27
N ASN A 299 5.89 -41.51 -1.57
CA ASN A 299 4.74 -42.34 -1.17
C ASN A 299 3.67 -41.54 -0.40
N ALA A 300 4.05 -40.45 0.27
CA ALA A 300 3.11 -39.56 0.98
C ALA A 300 2.10 -38.88 0.03
N LEU A 301 2.39 -38.79 -1.27
CA LEU A 301 1.51 -38.20 -2.30
C LEU A 301 0.59 -39.23 -2.97
N GLN A 302 0.71 -40.53 -2.65
CA GLN A 302 -0.15 -41.58 -3.20
C GLN A 302 -1.66 -41.31 -3.06
N PRO A 303 -2.18 -40.74 -1.94
CA PRO A 303 -3.60 -40.41 -1.85
C PRO A 303 -4.06 -39.38 -2.90
N ILE A 304 -3.17 -38.49 -3.33
CA ILE A 304 -3.50 -37.46 -4.34
C ILE A 304 -3.64 -38.09 -5.73
N ASP A 305 -2.84 -39.11 -6.05
CA ASP A 305 -2.95 -39.84 -7.32
C ASP A 305 -4.32 -40.54 -7.49
N GLN A 306 -4.99 -40.88 -6.39
CA GLN A 306 -6.30 -41.51 -6.39
C GLN A 306 -7.44 -40.51 -6.67
N LEU A 307 -7.20 -39.21 -6.54
CA LEU A 307 -8.19 -38.17 -6.81
C LEU A 307 -8.47 -37.97 -8.29
N GLY A 308 -7.62 -38.49 -9.18
CA GLY A 308 -7.82 -38.39 -10.63
C GLY A 308 -7.73 -36.95 -11.16
N LEU A 309 -6.82 -36.14 -10.61
CA LEU A 309 -6.64 -34.76 -11.02
C LEU A 309 -6.21 -34.65 -12.49
N SER A 310 -6.87 -33.77 -13.25
CA SER A 310 -6.47 -33.32 -14.58
C SER A 310 -5.57 -32.07 -14.48
N ASP A 311 -4.91 -31.67 -15.57
CA ASP A 311 -4.12 -30.44 -15.64
C ASP A 311 -3.05 -30.24 -14.55
N LEU A 312 -2.47 -31.33 -14.03
CA LEU A 312 -1.43 -31.28 -12.99
C LEU A 312 -0.25 -30.37 -13.33
N ALA A 313 0.21 -29.58 -12.37
CA ALA A 313 1.42 -28.78 -12.46
C ALA A 313 2.07 -28.64 -11.07
N LEU A 314 3.40 -28.62 -11.01
CA LEU A 314 4.13 -28.23 -9.82
C LEU A 314 4.85 -26.92 -10.11
N VAL A 315 4.52 -25.87 -9.35
CA VAL A 315 5.09 -24.53 -9.55
C VAL A 315 5.92 -24.17 -8.33
N TYR A 316 7.21 -23.98 -8.53
CA TYR A 316 8.10 -23.38 -7.58
C TYR A 316 8.19 -21.88 -7.81
N ALA A 317 8.07 -21.10 -6.74
CA ALA A 317 8.28 -19.67 -6.78
C ALA A 317 9.27 -19.25 -5.69
N ALA A 318 10.26 -18.43 -6.03
CA ALA A 318 11.19 -17.87 -5.03
C ALA A 318 10.49 -16.84 -4.12
N ASN A 319 9.53 -16.11 -4.68
CA ASN A 319 8.67 -15.13 -4.03
C ASN A 319 7.22 -15.29 -4.51
N ALA A 320 6.26 -14.65 -3.84
CA ALA A 320 4.88 -14.71 -4.30
C ALA A 320 4.73 -14.06 -5.68
N GLY A 321 4.09 -14.75 -6.63
CA GLY A 321 4.01 -14.28 -8.02
C GLY A 321 2.80 -14.82 -8.79
N ARG A 322 2.37 -14.05 -9.79
CA ARG A 322 1.35 -14.47 -10.77
C ARG A 322 1.99 -15.40 -11.80
N VAL A 323 1.37 -16.55 -12.03
CA VAL A 323 2.03 -17.64 -12.78
C VAL A 323 1.60 -17.71 -14.25
N GLU A 324 0.31 -17.50 -14.55
CA GLU A 324 -0.26 -17.72 -15.90
C GLU A 324 0.24 -16.72 -16.96
N GLN A 325 0.63 -15.51 -16.55
CA GLN A 325 1.19 -14.50 -17.46
C GLN A 325 2.65 -14.78 -17.83
N GLU A 326 3.37 -15.55 -17.00
CA GLU A 326 4.83 -15.66 -17.05
C GLU A 326 5.31 -17.06 -17.48
N LEU A 327 4.47 -18.10 -17.35
CA LEU A 327 4.78 -19.49 -17.71
C LEU A 327 3.82 -20.02 -18.78
N GLU A 328 4.30 -20.11 -20.02
CA GLU A 328 3.51 -20.58 -21.17
C GLU A 328 3.08 -22.05 -21.07
N SER A 329 3.87 -22.88 -20.40
CA SER A 329 3.56 -24.30 -20.17
C SER A 329 2.26 -24.51 -19.40
N LEU A 330 1.76 -23.47 -18.73
CA LEU A 330 0.49 -23.50 -17.99
C LEU A 330 -0.67 -22.83 -18.74
N SER A 331 -0.43 -22.12 -19.86
CA SER A 331 -1.47 -21.34 -20.54
C SER A 331 -2.61 -22.19 -21.11
N ASN A 332 -2.35 -23.47 -21.38
CA ASN A 332 -3.33 -24.42 -21.91
C ASN A 332 -3.99 -25.25 -20.80
N ARG A 333 -3.78 -24.92 -19.52
CA ARG A 333 -4.30 -25.65 -18.37
C ARG A 333 -5.37 -24.82 -17.67
N GLU A 334 -6.47 -25.45 -17.29
CA GLU A 334 -7.58 -24.79 -16.59
C GLU A 334 -7.30 -24.69 -15.08
N LEU A 335 -6.17 -24.07 -14.72
CA LEU A 335 -5.74 -23.87 -13.34
C LEU A 335 -6.10 -22.49 -12.78
N GLY A 336 -6.60 -21.58 -13.62
CA GLY A 336 -6.97 -20.19 -13.33
C GLY A 336 -5.78 -19.23 -13.16
N SER A 337 -6.06 -17.92 -13.15
CA SER A 337 -5.07 -16.86 -12.88
C SER A 337 -4.74 -16.78 -11.38
N GLN A 338 -3.53 -17.21 -11.01
CA GLN A 338 -3.28 -17.58 -9.62
C GLN A 338 -1.94 -17.07 -9.10
N ASN A 339 -1.99 -16.53 -7.89
CA ASN A 339 -0.81 -16.16 -7.11
C ASN A 339 -0.31 -17.41 -6.38
N VAL A 340 0.91 -17.83 -6.69
CA VAL A 340 1.58 -18.91 -5.96
C VAL A 340 2.47 -18.29 -4.88
N LYS A 341 2.45 -18.86 -3.67
CA LYS A 341 3.32 -18.43 -2.56
C LYS A 341 4.75 -18.92 -2.80
N ALA A 342 5.71 -18.31 -2.11
CA ALA A 342 7.09 -18.78 -2.12
C ALA A 342 7.17 -20.27 -1.68
N GLY A 343 7.93 -21.08 -2.41
CA GLY A 343 8.02 -22.54 -2.24
C GLY A 343 7.45 -23.33 -3.41
N LEU A 344 7.40 -24.66 -3.27
CA LEU A 344 6.85 -25.57 -4.26
C LEU A 344 5.36 -25.79 -4.02
N THR A 345 4.52 -25.51 -5.03
CA THR A 345 3.07 -25.68 -4.97
C THR A 345 2.62 -26.67 -6.04
N LEU A 346 1.99 -27.76 -5.62
CA LEU A 346 1.23 -28.65 -6.48
C LEU A 346 -0.11 -27.98 -6.83
N MET A 347 -0.49 -28.03 -8.10
CA MET A 347 -1.75 -27.55 -8.65
C MET A 347 -2.36 -28.62 -9.53
N GLY A 348 -3.68 -28.74 -9.54
CA GLY A 348 -4.40 -29.65 -10.43
C GLY A 348 -5.86 -29.29 -10.52
N GLY A 349 -6.51 -29.63 -11.62
CA GLY A 349 -7.95 -29.54 -11.78
C GLY A 349 -8.63 -30.86 -11.42
N PHE A 350 -9.85 -30.79 -10.91
CA PHE A 350 -10.72 -31.94 -10.74
C PHE A 350 -12.02 -31.64 -11.47
N ASP A 351 -12.30 -32.43 -12.51
CA ASP A 351 -13.49 -32.25 -13.32
C ASP A 351 -14.71 -32.74 -12.55
N LEU A 352 -15.68 -31.85 -12.32
CA LEU A 352 -16.90 -32.24 -11.64
C LEU A 352 -17.74 -33.18 -12.52
N PRO A 353 -18.41 -34.19 -11.92
CA PRO A 353 -19.31 -35.06 -12.66
C PRO A 353 -20.38 -34.26 -13.41
N ALA A 354 -20.65 -34.63 -14.66
CA ALA A 354 -21.62 -33.94 -15.52
C ALA A 354 -23.06 -33.95 -15.01
N ASN A 355 -23.37 -34.79 -14.00
CA ASN A 355 -24.72 -35.07 -13.51
C ASN A 355 -24.94 -34.54 -12.09
N LEU A 356 -24.19 -33.53 -11.65
CA LEU A 356 -24.44 -32.92 -10.33
C LEU A 356 -25.81 -32.20 -10.33
N PRO A 357 -26.72 -32.56 -9.41
CA PRO A 357 -28.04 -31.94 -9.34
C PRO A 357 -27.95 -30.42 -9.18
N GLY A 358 -28.61 -29.68 -10.07
CA GLY A 358 -28.66 -28.21 -10.02
C GLY A 358 -27.49 -27.48 -10.69
N MET A 359 -26.52 -28.19 -11.28
CA MET A 359 -25.43 -27.58 -12.05
C MET A 359 -25.65 -27.79 -13.56
N ASN A 360 -25.90 -26.71 -14.30
CA ASN A 360 -26.07 -26.73 -15.75
C ASN A 360 -24.75 -26.53 -16.53
N GLN A 361 -23.61 -26.46 -15.84
CA GLN A 361 -22.29 -26.23 -16.42
C GLN A 361 -21.30 -27.27 -15.90
N LYS A 362 -20.40 -27.74 -16.78
CA LYS A 362 -19.21 -28.49 -16.38
C LYS A 362 -18.32 -27.55 -15.56
N GLY A 363 -18.27 -27.74 -14.25
CA GLY A 363 -17.37 -27.01 -13.37
C GLY A 363 -16.09 -27.81 -13.14
N LYS A 364 -14.99 -27.10 -12.89
CA LYS A 364 -13.70 -27.70 -12.52
C LYS A 364 -13.26 -27.15 -11.17
N VAL A 365 -12.86 -28.02 -10.26
CA VAL A 365 -12.34 -27.65 -8.95
C VAL A 365 -10.83 -27.54 -9.03
N ILE A 366 -10.26 -26.40 -8.63
CA ILE A 366 -8.82 -26.22 -8.64
C ILE A 366 -8.27 -26.64 -7.28
N MET A 367 -7.47 -27.70 -7.27
CA MET A 367 -6.79 -28.25 -6.10
C MET A 367 -5.38 -27.71 -6.00
N ARG A 368 -4.92 -27.41 -4.78
CA ARG A 368 -3.58 -26.91 -4.49
C ARG A 368 -3.00 -27.54 -3.25
N ALA A 369 -1.69 -27.73 -3.23
CA ALA A 369 -0.97 -28.04 -2.01
C ALA A 369 0.41 -27.41 -2.04
N THR A 370 0.76 -26.60 -1.05
CA THR A 370 2.17 -26.23 -0.85
C THR A 370 2.90 -27.42 -0.26
N LEU A 371 3.91 -27.91 -0.98
CA LEU A 371 4.69 -29.07 -0.61
C LEU A 371 5.76 -28.67 0.41
N PRO A 372 5.78 -29.26 1.61
CA PRO A 372 6.84 -28.99 2.58
C PRO A 372 8.18 -29.56 2.09
N PRO A 373 9.33 -29.02 2.54
CA PRO A 373 10.66 -29.51 2.14
C PRO A 373 10.90 -31.00 2.44
N SER A 374 10.23 -31.53 3.47
CA SER A 374 10.23 -32.94 3.82
C SER A 374 8.85 -33.53 3.56
N LEU A 375 8.75 -34.45 2.60
CA LEU A 375 7.51 -35.16 2.26
C LEU A 375 7.33 -36.42 3.13
N THR A 376 7.43 -36.27 4.45
CA THR A 376 7.22 -37.35 5.43
C THR A 376 5.73 -37.62 5.71
N ALA A 377 4.85 -36.67 5.40
CA ALA A 377 3.40 -36.80 5.50
C ALA A 377 2.71 -36.17 4.27
N THR A 378 1.48 -36.58 3.98
CA THR A 378 0.69 -36.03 2.87
C THR A 378 0.47 -34.53 3.10
N PRO A 379 0.77 -33.65 2.13
CA PRO A 379 0.60 -32.21 2.31
C PRO A 379 -0.89 -31.82 2.42
N THR A 380 -1.17 -30.68 3.06
CA THR A 380 -2.51 -30.07 3.11
C THR A 380 -2.97 -29.68 1.71
N LEU A 381 -4.12 -30.21 1.28
CA LEU A 381 -4.72 -29.93 -0.02
C LEU A 381 -5.85 -28.90 0.14
N GLN A 382 -5.64 -27.71 -0.39
CA GLN A 382 -6.67 -26.70 -0.50
C GLN A 382 -7.41 -26.85 -1.84
N ALA A 383 -8.69 -27.23 -1.79
CA ALA A 383 -9.59 -27.14 -2.92
C ALA A 383 -10.21 -25.74 -2.96
N VAL A 384 -10.01 -25.02 -4.05
CA VAL A 384 -10.70 -23.76 -4.30
C VAL A 384 -11.69 -24.00 -5.45
N MET A 385 -12.97 -23.81 -5.15
CA MET A 385 -14.06 -23.93 -6.11
C MET A 385 -14.56 -22.53 -6.45
N GLN A 386 -13.86 -21.88 -7.37
CA GLN A 386 -14.31 -20.57 -7.83
C GLN A 386 -15.42 -20.74 -8.88
N PHE A 387 -16.65 -20.42 -8.52
CA PHE A 387 -17.76 -20.35 -9.47
C PHE A 387 -17.84 -18.94 -10.04
N ASN A 388 -17.84 -18.79 -11.36
CA ASN A 388 -18.16 -17.50 -11.98
C ASN A 388 -19.68 -17.28 -11.98
N GLY A 389 -20.24 -17.02 -10.80
CA GLY A 389 -21.64 -16.60 -10.63
C GLY A 389 -22.66 -17.69 -10.98
N LEU A 390 -22.53 -18.87 -10.36
CA LEU A 390 -23.50 -19.96 -10.52
C LEU A 390 -24.87 -19.51 -9.98
N GLN A 391 -25.80 -19.20 -10.88
CA GLN A 391 -27.16 -18.78 -10.52
C GLN A 391 -28.02 -19.99 -10.12
N LEU A 392 -28.63 -19.92 -8.95
CA LEU A 392 -29.63 -20.85 -8.46
C LEU A 392 -31.01 -20.19 -8.59
N GLY A 393 -31.52 -20.12 -9.82
CA GLY A 393 -32.75 -19.36 -10.14
C GLY A 393 -32.50 -17.85 -10.27
N SER A 394 -33.56 -17.04 -10.17
CA SER A 394 -33.50 -15.57 -10.35
C SER A 394 -32.97 -14.80 -9.14
N ASP A 395 -33.04 -15.41 -7.96
CA ASP A 395 -32.91 -14.70 -6.68
C ASP A 395 -31.76 -15.21 -5.81
N PHE A 396 -31.02 -16.23 -6.25
CA PHE A 396 -29.85 -16.74 -5.55
C PHE A 396 -28.68 -16.96 -6.51
N LYS A 397 -27.47 -16.67 -6.05
CA LYS A 397 -26.23 -17.00 -6.75
C LYS A 397 -25.17 -17.49 -5.76
N ILE A 398 -24.36 -18.44 -6.18
CA ILE A 398 -23.12 -18.81 -5.48
C ILE A 398 -22.00 -17.98 -6.10
N ASN A 399 -21.36 -17.14 -5.30
CA ASN A 399 -20.23 -16.31 -5.73
C ASN A 399 -18.90 -17.06 -5.63
N GLU A 400 -18.69 -17.82 -4.57
CA GLU A 400 -17.46 -18.56 -4.32
C GLU A 400 -17.74 -19.73 -3.37
N SER A 401 -17.06 -20.86 -3.54
CA SER A 401 -16.90 -21.82 -2.46
C SER A 401 -15.46 -22.31 -2.36
N PHE A 402 -15.06 -22.74 -1.18
CA PHE A 402 -13.78 -23.40 -1.01
C PHE A 402 -13.94 -24.55 -0.04
N VAL A 403 -13.13 -25.58 -0.24
CA VAL A 403 -13.03 -26.72 0.67
C VAL A 403 -11.55 -26.93 0.95
N GLN A 404 -11.12 -26.63 2.16
CA GLN A 404 -9.77 -26.91 2.62
C GLN A 404 -9.76 -28.27 3.32
N LEU A 405 -8.92 -29.18 2.83
CA LEU A 405 -8.67 -30.47 3.45
C LEU A 405 -7.24 -30.47 3.97
N ALA A 406 -7.05 -30.57 5.28
CA ALA A 406 -5.74 -30.84 5.87
C ALA A 406 -5.73 -32.28 6.45
N PRO A 407 -5.30 -33.29 5.67
CA PRO A 407 -5.33 -34.67 6.12
C PRO A 407 -4.43 -34.93 7.33
N VAL A 408 -3.33 -34.17 7.48
CA VAL A 408 -2.37 -34.31 8.59
C VAL A 408 -2.96 -33.85 9.93
N ASP A 409 -3.80 -32.82 9.89
CA ASP A 409 -4.40 -32.19 11.07
C ASP A 409 -5.88 -32.53 11.22
N VAL A 410 -6.39 -33.51 10.46
CA VAL A 410 -7.83 -33.88 10.39
C VAL A 410 -8.72 -32.64 10.35
N SER A 411 -8.31 -31.62 9.59
CA SER A 411 -9.05 -30.36 9.51
C SER A 411 -9.76 -30.23 8.17
N PHE A 412 -11.01 -29.80 8.25
CA PHE A 412 -11.92 -29.58 7.15
C PHE A 412 -12.45 -28.16 7.29
N GLY A 413 -12.11 -27.29 6.35
CA GLY A 413 -12.73 -25.97 6.24
C GLY A 413 -13.61 -25.94 5.00
N ALA A 414 -14.84 -25.46 5.09
CA ALA A 414 -15.67 -25.16 3.94
C ALA A 414 -16.19 -23.74 4.05
N GLY A 415 -16.03 -22.96 2.99
CA GLY A 415 -16.64 -21.64 2.88
C GLY A 415 -17.54 -21.56 1.67
N LEU A 416 -18.58 -20.74 1.79
CA LEU A 416 -19.56 -20.48 0.76
C LEU A 416 -19.98 -19.01 0.83
N SER A 417 -19.73 -18.25 -0.24
CA SER A 417 -20.32 -16.92 -0.44
C SER A 417 -21.55 -17.04 -1.34
N LEU A 418 -22.69 -16.58 -0.84
CA LEU A 418 -24.00 -16.58 -1.47
C LEU A 418 -24.47 -15.15 -1.67
N GLY A 419 -24.92 -14.81 -2.88
CA GLY A 419 -25.74 -13.64 -3.11
C GLY A 419 -27.22 -14.03 -3.06
N ALA A 420 -28.02 -13.30 -2.30
CA ALA A 420 -29.48 -13.40 -2.30
C ALA A 420 -30.09 -12.07 -2.74
N LYS A 421 -31.11 -12.13 -3.59
CA LYS A 421 -31.86 -10.96 -4.03
C LYS A 421 -33.01 -10.71 -3.05
N LEU A 422 -32.84 -9.73 -2.18
CA LEU A 422 -33.82 -9.34 -1.17
C LEU A 422 -34.38 -7.96 -1.56
N ASP A 423 -35.70 -7.89 -1.77
CA ASP A 423 -36.41 -6.66 -2.15
C ASP A 423 -35.80 -5.95 -3.37
N GLY A 424 -35.39 -6.74 -4.37
CA GLY A 424 -34.81 -6.26 -5.63
C GLY A 424 -33.30 -6.00 -5.61
N ASN A 425 -32.67 -5.99 -4.44
CA ASN A 425 -31.24 -5.73 -4.27
C ASN A 425 -30.48 -7.00 -3.94
N TRP A 426 -29.29 -7.16 -4.52
CA TRP A 426 -28.39 -8.25 -4.16
C TRP A 426 -27.69 -7.96 -2.84
N ILE A 427 -27.74 -8.94 -1.93
CA ILE A 427 -27.09 -8.91 -0.62
C ILE A 427 -26.22 -10.16 -0.53
N ASN A 428 -24.94 -9.97 -0.20
CA ASN A 428 -24.01 -11.08 -0.10
C ASN A 428 -23.84 -11.53 1.35
N PHE A 429 -23.81 -12.84 1.52
CA PHE A 429 -23.59 -13.54 2.77
C PHE A 429 -22.45 -14.53 2.59
N THR A 430 -21.59 -14.63 3.60
CA THR A 430 -20.51 -15.60 3.65
C THR A 430 -20.74 -16.52 4.83
N GLY A 431 -20.85 -17.81 4.54
CA GLY A 431 -20.82 -18.89 5.50
C GLY A 431 -19.44 -19.56 5.48
N MET A 432 -18.81 -19.73 6.62
CA MET A 432 -17.56 -20.46 6.78
C MET A 432 -17.74 -21.44 7.92
N GLY A 433 -17.54 -22.71 7.64
CA GLY A 433 -17.48 -23.76 8.63
C GLY A 433 -16.09 -24.36 8.67
N ASP A 434 -15.54 -24.59 9.84
CA ASP A 434 -14.31 -25.36 9.99
C ASP A 434 -14.44 -26.39 11.11
N VAL A 435 -13.81 -27.53 10.87
CA VAL A 435 -13.53 -28.57 11.85
C VAL A 435 -12.03 -28.68 11.90
N ALA A 436 -11.39 -28.47 13.05
CA ALA A 436 -9.94 -28.57 13.17
C ALA A 436 -9.52 -29.50 14.30
N ALA A 437 -8.42 -30.25 14.14
CA ALA A 437 -7.84 -30.95 15.26
C ALA A 437 -7.30 -29.96 16.32
N PRO A 438 -7.46 -30.27 17.62
CA PRO A 438 -8.08 -31.47 18.15
C PRO A 438 -9.58 -31.17 18.38
N ALA A 439 -10.43 -31.59 17.43
CA ALA A 439 -11.89 -31.50 17.37
C ALA A 439 -12.57 -30.20 17.89
N THR A 440 -12.32 -29.08 17.21
CA THR A 440 -13.17 -27.89 17.30
C THR A 440 -14.11 -27.84 16.10
N PHE A 441 -15.36 -27.44 16.31
CA PHE A 441 -16.30 -27.07 15.24
C PHE A 441 -16.59 -25.58 15.34
N SER A 442 -16.58 -24.90 14.20
CA SER A 442 -16.86 -23.48 14.08
C SER A 442 -17.68 -23.26 12.81
N LEU A 443 -18.71 -22.42 12.90
CA LEU A 443 -19.59 -22.00 11.82
C LEU A 443 -19.87 -20.52 11.99
N ALA A 444 -19.31 -19.70 11.11
CA ALA A 444 -19.60 -18.28 11.01
C ALA A 444 -20.46 -18.02 9.77
N VAL A 445 -21.57 -17.31 9.92
CA VAL A 445 -22.38 -16.80 8.81
C VAL A 445 -22.54 -15.32 8.97
N PHE A 446 -22.14 -14.52 7.98
CA PHE A 446 -22.18 -13.07 8.08
C PHE A 446 -22.50 -12.40 6.77
N MET A 447 -23.13 -11.23 6.88
CA MET A 447 -23.35 -10.33 5.75
C MET A 447 -22.06 -9.57 5.46
N GLU A 448 -21.64 -9.58 4.18
CA GLU A 448 -20.40 -8.97 3.72
C GLU A 448 -20.36 -7.45 4.01
N GLU A 449 -19.17 -6.90 4.18
CA GLU A 449 -18.99 -5.48 4.44
C GLU A 449 -19.54 -4.63 3.29
N GLY A 450 -20.24 -3.54 3.61
CA GLY A 450 -20.92 -2.68 2.64
C GLY A 450 -22.32 -3.15 2.23
N SER A 451 -22.73 -4.37 2.55
CA SER A 451 -24.09 -4.86 2.30
C SER A 451 -25.10 -4.30 3.31
N ILE A 452 -26.24 -3.81 2.82
CA ILE A 452 -27.34 -3.24 3.63
C ILE A 452 -28.67 -3.76 3.09
N TRP A 453 -29.46 -4.40 3.95
CA TRP A 453 -30.84 -4.77 3.64
C TRP A 453 -31.77 -3.60 3.94
N LYS A 454 -32.23 -2.94 2.87
CA LYS A 454 -33.17 -1.82 2.95
C LYS A 454 -34.61 -2.33 2.94
N ASN A 455 -35.45 -1.74 3.79
CA ASN A 455 -36.86 -2.06 3.97
C ASN A 455 -37.14 -3.55 4.23
N PRO A 456 -36.44 -4.18 5.20
CA PRO A 456 -36.60 -5.60 5.48
C PRO A 456 -38.05 -5.95 5.82
N PHE A 457 -38.50 -7.09 5.32
CA PHE A 457 -39.89 -7.56 5.47
C PHE A 457 -40.94 -6.57 4.93
N GLY A 458 -40.55 -5.69 3.99
CA GLY A 458 -41.40 -4.67 3.42
C GLY A 458 -41.66 -3.46 4.33
N VAL A 459 -40.94 -3.31 5.45
CA VAL A 459 -41.13 -2.20 6.40
C VAL A 459 -40.33 -0.98 5.93
N PRO A 460 -40.97 0.11 5.45
CA PRO A 460 -40.24 1.25 4.89
C PRO A 460 -39.44 2.01 5.96
N GLY A 461 -38.21 2.43 5.61
CA GLY A 461 -37.36 3.26 6.48
C GLY A 461 -36.59 2.49 7.56
N VAL A 462 -36.63 1.16 7.52
CA VAL A 462 -35.78 0.27 8.31
C VAL A 462 -34.61 -0.21 7.45
N GLU A 463 -33.40 -0.22 8.00
CA GLU A 463 -32.21 -0.78 7.36
C GLU A 463 -31.53 -1.75 8.33
N ILE A 464 -31.21 -2.95 7.85
CA ILE A 464 -30.41 -3.94 8.58
C ILE A 464 -29.03 -4.03 7.94
N ALA A 465 -28.00 -3.87 8.76
CA ALA A 465 -26.60 -3.94 8.35
C ALA A 465 -25.85 -4.93 9.25
N LYS A 466 -24.63 -5.30 8.85
CA LYS A 466 -23.67 -6.00 9.71
C LYS A 466 -24.19 -7.27 10.42
N LEU A 467 -25.14 -8.00 9.85
CA LEU A 467 -25.62 -9.27 10.41
C LEU A 467 -24.48 -10.28 10.48
N GLY A 468 -24.41 -11.01 11.58
CA GLY A 468 -23.44 -12.07 11.78
C GLY A 468 -23.89 -13.04 12.86
N LEU A 469 -23.67 -14.32 12.62
CA LEU A 469 -23.86 -15.43 13.54
C LEU A 469 -22.55 -16.21 13.58
N ASP A 470 -22.13 -16.61 14.77
CA ASP A 470 -20.94 -17.43 15.01
C ASP A 470 -21.34 -18.53 15.98
N VAL A 471 -21.26 -19.79 15.57
CA VAL A 471 -21.64 -20.95 16.37
C VAL A 471 -20.48 -21.92 16.34
N GLY A 472 -20.06 -22.40 17.49
CA GLY A 472 -19.02 -23.40 17.56
C GLY A 472 -19.11 -24.25 18.82
N ALA A 473 -18.28 -25.28 18.88
CA ALA A 473 -18.11 -26.09 20.07
C ALA A 473 -16.69 -26.67 20.12
N ASP A 474 -16.10 -26.66 21.31
CA ASP A 474 -14.99 -27.55 21.65
C ASP A 474 -15.60 -28.88 22.14
N VAL A 475 -15.40 -29.95 21.37
CA VAL A 475 -15.99 -31.28 21.63
C VAL A 475 -15.02 -32.26 22.32
N LEU A 476 -13.81 -31.82 22.70
CA LEU A 476 -12.87 -32.66 23.45
C LEU A 476 -13.00 -32.57 24.97
N SER A 477 -13.64 -31.52 25.46
CA SER A 477 -14.04 -31.46 26.86
C SER A 477 -15.10 -32.54 27.14
N PRO A 478 -15.06 -33.25 28.29
CA PRO A 478 -16.09 -34.23 28.70
C PRO A 478 -17.52 -33.66 28.65
N ILE A 479 -17.63 -32.34 28.75
CA ILE A 479 -18.84 -31.55 28.50
C ILE A 479 -18.53 -30.64 27.30
N PRO A 480 -19.23 -30.77 26.15
CA PRO A 480 -19.06 -29.87 25.00
C PRO A 480 -19.17 -28.42 25.43
N ARG A 481 -18.19 -27.59 25.05
CA ARG A 481 -18.14 -26.18 25.43
C ARG A 481 -18.58 -25.32 24.25
N PRO A 482 -19.82 -24.78 24.24
CA PRO A 482 -20.32 -24.01 23.12
C PRO A 482 -19.66 -22.62 23.00
N LYS A 483 -19.62 -22.14 21.76
CA LYS A 483 -19.36 -20.78 21.33
C LYS A 483 -20.62 -20.27 20.62
N LEU A 484 -21.13 -19.11 21.01
CA LEU A 484 -22.25 -18.44 20.36
C LEU A 484 -21.98 -16.94 20.26
N GLY A 485 -22.00 -16.41 19.05
CA GLY A 485 -21.83 -15.00 18.74
C GLY A 485 -22.92 -14.49 17.82
N VAL A 486 -23.41 -13.28 18.09
CA VAL A 486 -24.39 -12.58 17.27
C VAL A 486 -23.94 -11.15 17.05
N SER A 487 -24.12 -10.62 15.84
CA SER A 487 -23.98 -9.20 15.55
C SER A 487 -25.04 -8.71 14.58
N GLY A 488 -25.33 -7.42 14.66
CA GLY A 488 -26.26 -6.75 13.76
C GLY A 488 -26.28 -5.25 13.99
N GLY A 489 -26.54 -4.53 12.92
CA GLY A 489 -26.86 -3.12 12.93
C GLY A 489 -28.31 -2.92 12.52
N LEU A 490 -29.01 -2.07 13.24
CA LEU A 490 -30.39 -1.68 12.94
C LEU A 490 -30.46 -0.16 12.83
N LYS A 491 -31.06 0.34 11.76
CA LYS A 491 -31.41 1.74 11.61
C LYS A 491 -32.91 1.87 11.36
N VAL A 492 -33.55 2.78 12.10
CA VAL A 492 -34.97 3.11 11.98
C VAL A 492 -35.11 4.62 12.03
N GLY A 493 -35.38 5.24 10.88
CA GLY A 493 -35.42 6.70 10.78
C GLY A 493 -34.10 7.36 11.21
N PRO A 494 -34.09 8.26 12.21
CA PRO A 494 -32.87 8.90 12.70
C PRO A 494 -32.06 8.01 13.67
N PHE A 495 -32.65 6.92 14.16
CA PHE A 495 -32.02 6.03 15.15
C PHE A 495 -31.18 4.97 14.45
N GLN A 496 -29.94 4.78 14.90
CA GLN A 496 -29.03 3.77 14.42
C GLN A 496 -28.28 3.15 15.60
N GLY A 497 -28.36 1.83 15.71
CA GLY A 497 -27.60 1.05 16.68
C GLY A 497 -26.86 -0.09 16.01
N GLU A 498 -25.77 -0.51 16.62
CA GLU A 498 -25.09 -1.76 16.31
C GLU A 498 -24.75 -2.51 17.60
N GLY A 499 -24.96 -3.82 17.56
CA GLY A 499 -24.70 -4.72 18.67
C GLY A 499 -23.89 -5.91 18.20
N ALA A 500 -22.99 -6.36 19.05
CA ALA A 500 -22.22 -7.57 18.91
C ALA A 500 -22.07 -8.21 20.29
N GLY A 501 -22.30 -9.51 20.40
CA GLY A 501 -22.14 -10.25 21.63
C GLY A 501 -21.67 -11.66 21.33
N MET A 502 -20.61 -12.12 21.98
CA MET A 502 -20.10 -13.48 21.86
C MET A 502 -19.82 -14.07 23.23
N LEU A 503 -20.27 -15.30 23.43
CA LEU A 503 -19.94 -16.13 24.58
C LEU A 503 -19.17 -17.35 24.08
N ASP A 504 -17.92 -17.47 24.49
CA ASP A 504 -17.06 -18.63 24.25
C ASP A 504 -16.79 -19.32 25.59
N THR A 505 -17.49 -20.42 25.85
CA THR A 505 -17.33 -21.16 27.12
C THR A 505 -16.06 -22.01 27.15
N GLY A 506 -15.46 -22.29 25.98
CA GLY A 506 -14.17 -22.96 25.85
C GLY A 506 -13.01 -22.05 26.21
N ASN A 507 -13.12 -20.77 25.86
CA ASN A 507 -12.18 -19.72 26.17
C ASN A 507 -12.89 -18.39 26.48
N PRO A 508 -13.23 -18.13 27.77
CA PRO A 508 -13.96 -16.93 28.17
C PRO A 508 -13.29 -15.61 27.77
N LEU A 509 -11.97 -15.57 27.57
CA LEU A 509 -11.24 -14.38 27.12
C LEU A 509 -11.59 -13.97 25.68
N ASN A 510 -12.11 -14.89 24.87
CA ASN A 510 -12.59 -14.60 23.53
C ASN A 510 -14.02 -14.04 23.53
N SER A 511 -14.73 -14.07 24.66
CA SER A 511 -16.10 -13.52 24.77
C SER A 511 -16.08 -11.99 24.62
N LEU A 512 -17.12 -11.41 24.05
CA LEU A 512 -17.20 -9.96 23.84
C LEU A 512 -18.63 -9.43 23.99
N ILE A 513 -18.74 -8.16 24.37
CA ILE A 513 -19.97 -7.37 24.24
C ILE A 513 -19.57 -6.03 23.65
N SER A 514 -20.24 -5.59 22.59
CA SER A 514 -20.10 -4.26 22.01
C SER A 514 -21.47 -3.76 21.57
N LEU A 515 -21.93 -2.70 22.21
CA LEU A 515 -23.21 -2.05 21.93
C LEU A 515 -22.92 -0.58 21.62
N LYS A 516 -23.38 -0.09 20.46
CA LYS A 516 -23.25 1.31 20.08
C LYS A 516 -24.57 1.85 19.58
N MET A 517 -24.88 3.09 19.91
CA MET A 517 -26.06 3.81 19.42
C MET A 517 -25.72 5.27 19.16
N ASN A 518 -26.19 5.79 18.03
CA ASN A 518 -25.93 7.17 17.63
C ASN A 518 -26.70 8.18 18.51
N GLU A 519 -27.97 7.90 18.77
CA GLU A 519 -28.87 8.77 19.50
C GLU A 519 -30.08 7.97 19.99
N ILE A 520 -30.60 8.29 21.16
CA ILE A 520 -31.92 7.90 21.67
C ILE A 520 -32.47 9.13 22.38
N GLY A 521 -33.54 9.73 21.87
CA GLY A 521 -34.11 10.95 22.46
C GLY A 521 -35.63 10.96 22.34
N MET A 522 -36.31 11.42 23.40
CA MET A 522 -37.77 11.43 23.45
C MET A 522 -38.34 12.35 22.37
N GLN A 523 -37.78 13.55 22.19
CA GLN A 523 -38.21 14.48 21.15
C GLN A 523 -38.03 13.89 19.74
N GLN A 524 -36.90 13.24 19.47
CA GLN A 524 -36.58 12.58 18.21
C GLN A 524 -37.55 11.42 17.95
N PHE A 525 -37.91 10.66 18.99
CA PHE A 525 -38.84 9.54 18.89
C PHE A 525 -40.23 10.04 18.55
N VAL A 526 -40.72 11.05 19.28
CA VAL A 526 -42.00 11.72 19.03
C VAL A 526 -42.03 12.28 17.59
N ASN A 527 -40.95 12.93 17.16
CA ASN A 527 -40.84 13.51 15.82
C ASN A 527 -40.81 12.45 14.71
N ALA A 528 -40.16 11.30 14.94
CA ALA A 528 -39.98 10.26 13.93
C ALA A 528 -41.18 9.31 13.80
N PHE A 529 -41.84 8.96 14.91
CA PHE A 529 -42.80 7.85 14.94
C PHE A 529 -44.25 8.23 15.28
N LEU A 530 -44.49 9.41 15.87
CA LEU A 530 -45.85 9.80 16.29
C LEU A 530 -46.52 10.73 15.28
N ASN A 531 -47.84 10.84 15.34
CA ASN A 531 -48.63 11.71 14.46
C ASN A 531 -48.60 13.18 14.90
N ASN A 532 -49.06 14.09 14.03
CA ASN A 532 -49.01 15.54 14.29
C ASN A 532 -49.80 15.97 15.53
N THR A 533 -50.90 15.30 15.86
CA THR A 533 -51.69 15.58 17.07
C THR A 533 -50.87 15.36 18.34
N VAL A 534 -50.21 14.20 18.43
CA VAL A 534 -49.36 13.87 19.59
C VAL A 534 -48.12 14.76 19.63
N LYS A 535 -47.51 15.08 18.47
CA LYS A 535 -46.40 16.05 18.40
C LYS A 535 -46.80 17.42 18.97
N ASN A 536 -47.98 17.91 18.61
CA ASN A 536 -48.47 19.21 19.06
C ASN A 536 -48.71 19.25 20.57
N GLU A 537 -49.31 18.20 21.15
CA GLU A 537 -49.49 18.11 22.61
C GLU A 537 -48.15 17.99 23.34
N PHE A 538 -47.25 17.14 22.84
CA PHE A 538 -45.90 16.99 23.43
C PHE A 538 -45.14 18.32 23.40
N ASN A 539 -45.24 19.09 22.32
CA ASN A 539 -44.58 20.39 22.16
C ASN A 539 -45.10 21.49 23.12
N LYS A 540 -46.22 21.29 23.82
CA LYS A 540 -46.68 22.19 24.88
C LYS A 540 -45.86 22.07 26.17
N LEU A 541 -45.15 20.94 26.36
CA LEU A 541 -44.29 20.77 27.52
C LEU A 541 -43.11 21.77 27.48
N PRO A 542 -42.66 22.28 28.65
CA PRO A 542 -41.41 23.05 28.74
C PRO A 542 -40.26 22.36 28.00
N ALA A 543 -39.42 23.13 27.30
CA ALA A 543 -38.32 22.59 26.49
C ALA A 543 -37.40 21.66 27.31
N ALA A 544 -37.11 22.02 28.57
CA ALA A 544 -36.35 21.18 29.48
C ALA A 544 -36.96 19.78 29.65
N LEU A 545 -38.28 19.65 29.83
CA LEU A 545 -38.95 18.35 30.03
C LEU A 545 -39.00 17.48 28.75
N ARG A 546 -38.73 18.06 27.58
CA ARG A 546 -38.68 17.36 26.29
C ARG A 546 -37.27 16.90 25.91
N ASP A 547 -36.27 17.62 26.40
CA ASP A 547 -34.86 17.42 26.08
C ASP A 547 -34.25 16.32 26.96
N TYR A 548 -34.77 15.11 26.77
CA TYR A 548 -34.29 13.88 27.39
C TYR A 548 -33.75 12.95 26.31
N GLY A 549 -32.46 12.61 26.40
CA GLY A 549 -31.85 11.65 25.49
C GLY A 549 -30.37 11.39 25.73
N MET A 550 -29.87 10.38 25.04
CA MET A 550 -28.46 10.01 24.97
C MET A 550 -27.98 10.07 23.52
N LYS A 551 -26.72 10.44 23.31
CA LYS A 551 -26.02 10.47 22.02
C LYS A 551 -24.70 9.75 22.13
N ASN A 552 -24.29 9.10 21.05
CA ASN A 552 -23.03 8.36 20.92
C ASN A 552 -22.79 7.41 22.10
N ALA A 553 -23.83 6.67 22.49
CA ALA A 553 -23.74 5.71 23.58
C ALA A 553 -22.96 4.48 23.11
N GLU A 554 -21.92 4.09 23.83
CA GLU A 554 -21.07 2.96 23.51
C GLU A 554 -20.72 2.20 24.80
N LEU A 555 -20.95 0.89 24.80
CA LEU A 555 -20.48 -0.04 25.80
C LEU A 555 -19.73 -1.16 25.11
N THR A 556 -18.43 -1.27 25.37
CA THR A 556 -17.57 -2.29 24.81
C THR A 556 -16.79 -2.97 25.91
N ILE A 557 -16.83 -4.30 25.95
CA ILE A 557 -16.07 -5.15 26.85
C ILE A 557 -15.49 -6.28 26.01
N ILE A 558 -14.21 -6.18 25.69
CA ILE A 558 -13.47 -7.14 24.86
C ILE A 558 -12.18 -7.50 25.61
N PRO A 559 -12.13 -8.64 26.32
CA PRO A 559 -10.97 -9.03 27.14
C PRO A 559 -9.71 -9.29 26.32
N LYS A 560 -9.86 -9.80 25.09
CA LYS A 560 -8.78 -10.07 24.13
C LYS A 560 -9.26 -9.76 22.71
N THR A 561 -8.38 -9.23 21.87
CA THR A 561 -8.67 -9.03 20.45
C THR A 561 -9.10 -10.35 19.85
N THR A 562 -10.31 -10.37 19.29
CA THR A 562 -10.98 -11.59 18.88
C THR A 562 -11.71 -11.35 17.57
N GLU A 563 -11.99 -12.42 16.85
CA GLU A 563 -12.76 -12.37 15.61
C GLU A 563 -14.12 -13.00 15.84
N MET A 564 -15.17 -12.35 15.35
CA MET A 564 -16.52 -12.90 15.34
C MET A 564 -17.16 -12.57 14.00
N ALA A 565 -17.72 -13.59 13.35
CA ALA A 565 -18.50 -13.42 12.13
C ALA A 565 -17.73 -12.61 11.04
N GLY A 566 -16.45 -12.94 10.83
CA GLY A 566 -15.56 -12.31 9.85
C GLY A 566 -15.07 -10.90 10.21
N ARG A 567 -15.26 -10.45 11.47
CA ARG A 567 -14.87 -9.10 11.92
C ARG A 567 -13.99 -9.15 13.15
N THR A 568 -12.91 -8.37 13.12
CA THR A 568 -12.01 -8.21 14.26
C THR A 568 -12.54 -7.17 15.24
N TYR A 569 -12.62 -7.56 16.51
CA TYR A 569 -12.96 -6.71 17.65
C TYR A 569 -11.72 -6.51 18.50
N THR A 570 -11.27 -5.27 18.62
CA THR A 570 -10.03 -4.93 19.34
C THR A 570 -10.23 -4.99 20.84
N GLN A 571 -9.25 -5.55 21.56
CA GLN A 571 -9.21 -5.58 23.01
C GLN A 571 -9.44 -4.20 23.64
N GLY A 572 -10.24 -4.16 24.71
CA GLY A 572 -10.45 -2.98 25.54
C GLY A 572 -11.81 -2.96 26.24
N LEU A 573 -11.92 -2.07 27.22
CA LEU A 573 -13.18 -1.67 27.85
C LEU A 573 -13.47 -0.22 27.48
N ARG A 574 -14.66 0.07 26.96
CA ARG A 574 -15.11 1.43 26.71
C ARG A 574 -16.53 1.65 27.20
N VAL A 575 -16.75 2.77 27.88
CA VAL A 575 -18.07 3.29 28.24
C VAL A 575 -18.10 4.74 27.83
N ALA A 576 -18.86 5.07 26.80
CA ALA A 576 -18.96 6.43 26.29
C ALA A 576 -20.40 6.83 26.03
N GLY A 577 -20.68 8.13 26.10
CA GLY A 577 -21.99 8.69 25.80
C GLY A 577 -22.11 10.14 26.25
N SER A 578 -23.05 10.86 25.63
CA SER A 578 -23.48 12.18 26.09
C SER A 578 -24.97 12.14 26.36
N ALA A 579 -25.38 12.48 27.57
CA ALA A 579 -26.78 12.55 27.96
C ALA A 579 -27.24 14.01 28.06
N ASN A 580 -28.50 14.27 27.78
CA ASN A 580 -29.17 15.51 28.14
C ASN A 580 -30.40 15.14 28.95
N ILE A 581 -30.48 15.65 30.16
CA ILE A 581 -31.58 15.37 31.09
C ILE A 581 -32.07 16.72 31.61
N MET A 582 -33.28 17.13 31.21
CA MET A 582 -33.86 18.39 31.67
C MET A 582 -33.03 19.63 31.30
N GLY A 583 -32.36 19.61 30.14
CA GLY A 583 -31.45 20.67 29.71
C GLY A 583 -30.06 20.62 30.36
N LEU A 584 -29.81 19.64 31.25
CA LEU A 584 -28.49 19.37 31.81
C LEU A 584 -27.72 18.41 30.89
N GLY A 585 -26.74 18.93 30.16
CA GLY A 585 -25.82 18.11 29.36
C GLY A 585 -24.76 17.43 30.23
N MET A 586 -24.58 16.13 30.05
CA MET A 586 -23.56 15.31 30.68
C MET A 586 -22.79 14.55 29.61
N ARG A 587 -21.49 14.35 29.81
CA ARG A 587 -20.64 13.54 28.93
C ARG A 587 -19.78 12.60 29.79
N LEU A 588 -19.64 11.37 29.31
CA LEU A 588 -18.73 10.36 29.83
C LEU A 588 -18.03 9.70 28.65
N ASP A 589 -16.70 9.55 28.70
CA ASP A 589 -15.93 8.69 27.81
C ASP A 589 -14.80 8.08 28.62
N ILE A 590 -14.96 6.81 28.98
CA ILE A 590 -13.97 6.00 29.69
C ILE A 590 -13.49 4.94 28.70
N ASN A 591 -12.18 4.84 28.50
CA ASN A 591 -11.53 3.82 27.70
C ASN A 591 -10.35 3.22 28.47
N ALA A 592 -10.32 1.91 28.59
CA ALA A 592 -9.25 1.15 29.21
C ALA A 592 -8.74 0.10 28.23
N GLY A 593 -7.49 0.23 27.81
CA GLY A 593 -6.78 -0.81 27.08
C GLY A 593 -5.91 -1.61 28.04
N PHE A 594 -6.02 -2.93 28.00
CA PHE A 594 -5.23 -3.81 28.87
C PHE A 594 -3.72 -3.66 28.63
N ASP A 595 -3.32 -3.26 27.42
CA ASP A 595 -1.91 -3.08 27.02
C ASP A 595 -1.49 -1.59 26.89
N SER A 596 -2.43 -0.65 26.99
CA SER A 596 -2.20 0.77 26.71
C SER A 596 -2.58 1.72 27.85
N GLY A 597 -3.20 1.20 28.92
CA GLY A 597 -3.57 1.96 30.12
C GLY A 597 -4.99 2.50 30.10
N TYR A 598 -5.27 3.43 31.02
CA TYR A 598 -6.61 3.97 31.29
C TYR A 598 -6.72 5.43 30.87
N LYS A 599 -7.79 5.79 30.19
CA LYS A 599 -8.15 7.17 29.87
C LYS A 599 -9.63 7.38 30.18
N GLY A 600 -9.97 8.52 30.75
CA GLY A 600 -11.36 8.87 31.04
C GLY A 600 -11.58 10.38 31.05
N ASP A 601 -12.69 10.83 30.49
CA ASP A 601 -13.22 12.17 30.68
C ASP A 601 -14.70 12.13 31.07
N ALA A 602 -15.07 12.98 32.03
CA ALA A 602 -16.44 13.20 32.43
C ALA A 602 -16.67 14.70 32.60
N ALA A 603 -17.80 15.20 32.10
CA ALA A 603 -18.16 16.61 32.20
C ALA A 603 -19.67 16.80 32.40
N VAL A 604 -20.03 17.81 33.19
CA VAL A 604 -21.42 18.22 33.41
C VAL A 604 -21.55 19.71 33.09
N SER A 605 -22.61 20.06 32.35
CA SER A 605 -22.91 21.45 31.98
C SER A 605 -23.10 22.31 33.22
N PRO A 606 -22.73 23.60 33.18
CA PRO A 606 -22.81 24.46 34.34
C PRO A 606 -24.26 24.60 34.84
N ILE A 607 -24.46 24.45 36.16
CA ILE A 607 -25.73 24.68 36.84
C ILE A 607 -25.62 26.00 37.60
N LEU A 608 -26.52 26.94 37.32
CA LEU A 608 -26.57 28.25 37.96
C LEU A 608 -28.01 28.53 38.40
N LEU A 609 -28.29 28.42 39.70
CA LEU A 609 -29.58 28.76 40.28
C LEU A 609 -29.49 30.16 40.91
N ARG A 610 -30.31 31.09 40.42
CA ARG A 610 -30.33 32.50 40.85
C ARG A 610 -31.72 32.94 41.26
N GLU A 611 -31.77 33.77 42.28
CA GLU A 611 -32.96 34.55 42.67
C GLU A 611 -32.56 36.03 42.71
N GLY A 612 -33.03 36.80 41.73
CA GLY A 612 -32.56 38.17 41.49
C GLY A 612 -31.04 38.21 41.23
N ASN A 613 -30.31 38.97 42.05
CA ASN A 613 -28.85 39.13 41.97
C ASN A 613 -28.07 38.11 42.83
N ILE A 614 -28.76 37.20 43.52
CA ILE A 614 -28.12 36.24 44.43
C ILE A 614 -28.02 34.88 43.73
N THR A 615 -26.81 34.32 43.69
CA THR A 615 -26.61 32.93 43.26
C THR A 615 -26.85 32.02 44.46
N ILE A 616 -27.95 31.26 44.41
CA ILE A 616 -28.34 30.31 45.46
C ILE A 616 -27.47 29.07 45.36
N PHE A 617 -27.21 28.59 44.15
CA PHE A 617 -26.36 27.43 43.89
C PHE A 617 -25.59 27.59 42.57
N GLU A 618 -24.33 27.18 42.54
CA GLU A 618 -23.56 27.03 41.31
C GLU A 618 -22.76 25.73 41.29
N LEU A 619 -22.69 25.10 40.12
CA LEU A 619 -21.74 24.04 39.77
C LEU A 619 -21.18 24.38 38.39
N SER A 620 -19.89 24.67 38.27
CA SER A 620 -19.23 25.03 37.00
C SER A 620 -17.74 24.64 37.02
N GLY A 621 -17.01 24.87 35.93
CA GLY A 621 -15.55 24.82 35.90
C GLY A 621 -14.92 26.11 36.43
N ASN A 622 -13.67 26.38 36.06
CA ASN A 622 -12.94 27.60 36.45
C ASN A 622 -13.70 28.90 36.09
N ASN A 623 -14.42 28.94 34.96
CA ASN A 623 -15.35 30.01 34.63
C ASN A 623 -16.81 29.56 34.77
N ALA A 624 -17.73 30.51 34.99
CA ALA A 624 -19.16 30.23 35.17
C ALA A 624 -19.83 29.57 33.93
N GLN A 625 -19.22 29.72 32.76
CA GLN A 625 -19.66 29.11 31.51
C GLN A 625 -19.00 27.75 31.25
N ASP A 626 -17.96 27.39 32.01
CA ASP A 626 -17.23 26.15 31.83
C ASP A 626 -17.97 25.00 32.52
N SER A 627 -17.90 23.80 31.93
CA SER A 627 -18.38 22.58 32.55
C SER A 627 -17.49 22.19 33.74
N ALA A 628 -18.11 21.69 34.81
CA ALA A 628 -17.38 20.96 35.82
C ALA A 628 -16.89 19.64 35.18
N ARG A 629 -15.61 19.30 35.34
CA ARG A 629 -15.01 18.14 34.66
C ARG A 629 -14.00 17.38 35.50
N VAL A 630 -13.90 16.10 35.20
CA VAL A 630 -12.83 15.21 35.66
C VAL A 630 -12.20 14.57 34.42
N ALA A 631 -10.87 14.54 34.36
CA ALA A 631 -10.15 13.88 33.28
C ALA A 631 -8.92 13.14 33.82
N ILE A 632 -8.68 11.95 33.28
CA ILE A 632 -7.60 11.05 33.67
C ILE A 632 -6.98 10.50 32.39
N ASP A 633 -5.65 10.53 32.28
CA ASP A 633 -4.92 9.80 31.25
C ASP A 633 -3.70 9.17 31.91
N LEU A 634 -3.72 7.84 32.00
CA LEU A 634 -2.66 7.00 32.55
C LEU A 634 -2.14 6.04 31.46
N THR A 635 -2.14 6.50 30.20
CA THR A 635 -1.70 5.67 29.06
C THR A 635 -0.17 5.54 28.98
N TYR A 636 0.31 4.44 28.44
CA TYR A 636 1.74 4.14 28.31
C TYR A 636 2.07 3.56 26.92
N ASN A 637 3.26 3.88 26.39
CA ASN A 637 3.75 3.30 25.13
C ASN A 637 4.42 1.93 25.37
N ASN A 638 5.05 1.75 26.54
CA ASN A 638 5.52 0.49 27.09
C ASN A 638 5.63 0.63 28.62
N LEU A 639 5.80 -0.47 29.36
CA LEU A 639 5.91 -0.48 30.84
C LEU A 639 7.04 0.42 31.40
N LEU A 640 7.98 0.86 30.55
CA LEU A 640 9.14 1.66 30.93
C LEU A 640 9.00 3.15 30.56
N ASN A 641 8.02 3.53 29.72
CA ASN A 641 7.81 4.89 29.22
C ASN A 641 6.30 5.26 29.25
N PRO A 642 5.77 5.72 30.40
CA PRO A 642 4.41 6.26 30.48
C PRO A 642 4.28 7.55 29.67
N LYS A 643 3.14 7.72 28.98
CA LYS A 643 2.88 8.88 28.11
C LYS A 643 2.23 9.97 28.95
N ASN A 644 3.02 10.89 29.50
CA ASN A 644 2.58 12.09 30.24
C ASN A 644 1.32 11.86 31.10
N PRO A 645 1.40 11.04 32.16
CA PRO A 645 0.24 10.76 33.00
C PRO A 645 -0.33 12.07 33.55
N PHE A 646 -1.65 12.26 33.46
CA PHE A 646 -2.31 13.40 34.08
C PHE A 646 -3.63 13.05 34.75
N TYR A 647 -3.97 13.81 35.78
CA TYR A 647 -5.23 13.77 36.50
C TYR A 647 -5.72 15.19 36.73
N LEU A 648 -6.95 15.49 36.34
CA LEU A 648 -7.56 16.81 36.46
C LEU A 648 -8.93 16.69 37.12
N ILE A 649 -9.14 17.46 38.19
CA ILE A 649 -10.46 17.83 38.71
C ILE A 649 -10.57 19.35 38.57
N ASP A 650 -11.62 19.80 37.90
CA ASP A 650 -11.91 21.22 37.70
C ASP A 650 -13.37 21.46 38.02
N GLY A 651 -13.64 22.04 39.18
CA GLY A 651 -14.98 22.24 39.69
C GLY A 651 -15.07 23.41 40.67
N LYS A 652 -16.10 24.22 40.48
CA LYS A 652 -16.52 25.29 41.36
C LYS A 652 -17.91 24.97 41.87
N VAL A 653 -18.06 24.88 43.19
CA VAL A 653 -19.34 24.67 43.87
C VAL A 653 -19.63 25.87 44.73
N GLY A 654 -20.83 26.43 44.62
CA GLY A 654 -21.28 27.49 45.51
C GLY A 654 -22.69 27.28 46.02
N LEU A 655 -22.95 27.74 47.25
CA LEU A 655 -24.24 27.68 47.92
C LEU A 655 -24.42 28.97 48.75
N LEU A 656 -25.53 29.68 48.57
CA LEU A 656 -25.90 30.88 49.33
C LEU A 656 -24.77 31.95 49.41
N GLY A 657 -24.09 32.19 48.28
CA GLY A 657 -22.98 33.15 48.19
C GLY A 657 -21.65 32.67 48.79
N MET A 658 -21.61 31.49 49.40
CA MET A 658 -20.37 30.78 49.72
C MET A 658 -19.93 30.00 48.49
N SER A 659 -18.81 30.36 47.88
CA SER A 659 -18.26 29.63 46.72
C SER A 659 -16.93 29.00 47.10
N ASN A 660 -16.73 27.75 46.73
CA ASN A 660 -15.47 27.04 46.80
C ASN A 660 -15.09 26.56 45.39
N GLN A 661 -14.00 27.11 44.86
CA GLN A 661 -13.40 26.64 43.63
C GLN A 661 -12.27 25.67 43.97
N THR A 662 -12.26 24.50 43.34
CA THR A 662 -11.19 23.52 43.47
C THR A 662 -10.68 23.13 42.08
N LYS A 663 -9.40 23.38 41.83
CA LYS A 663 -8.68 22.81 40.69
C LYS A 663 -7.55 21.94 41.21
N ILE A 664 -7.59 20.66 40.88
CA ILE A 664 -6.53 19.70 41.18
C ILE A 664 -5.97 19.21 39.86
N GLU A 665 -4.68 19.40 39.63
CA GLU A 665 -3.97 18.95 38.44
C GLU A 665 -2.72 18.19 38.89
N LEU A 666 -2.60 16.93 38.49
CA LEU A 666 -1.39 16.13 38.68
C LEU A 666 -0.86 15.80 37.31
N ASN A 667 0.39 16.12 37.02
CA ASN A 667 1.02 15.83 35.73
C ASN A 667 2.54 15.57 35.89
N LYS A 668 3.28 15.42 34.79
CA LYS A 668 4.75 15.24 34.83
C LYS A 668 5.51 16.41 35.45
N ASP A 669 4.91 17.60 35.47
CA ASP A 669 5.54 18.83 35.94
C ASP A 669 5.26 19.08 37.43
N GLY A 670 4.31 18.35 38.05
CA GLY A 670 4.06 18.42 39.49
C GLY A 670 2.61 18.17 39.90
N VAL A 671 2.36 18.30 41.20
CA VAL A 671 1.01 18.44 41.77
C VAL A 671 0.68 19.93 41.85
N TYR A 672 -0.45 20.35 41.31
CA TYR A 672 -1.03 21.67 41.48
C TYR A 672 -2.41 21.57 42.13
N PHE A 673 -2.58 22.24 43.25
CA PHE A 673 -3.84 22.35 43.96
C PHE A 673 -4.16 23.83 44.16
N TYR A 674 -5.29 24.25 43.62
CA TYR A 674 -5.84 25.59 43.83
C TYR A 674 -7.18 25.48 44.51
N ASN A 675 -7.32 26.19 45.63
CA ASN A 675 -8.58 26.35 46.32
C ASN A 675 -8.86 27.84 46.57
N GLU A 676 -10.05 28.29 46.20
CA GLU A 676 -10.51 29.64 46.52
C GLU A 676 -11.89 29.58 47.14
N GLY A 677 -12.00 30.10 48.37
CA GLY A 677 -13.22 30.12 49.16
C GLY A 677 -13.65 31.55 49.49
N LYS A 678 -14.96 31.83 49.40
CA LYS A 678 -15.57 33.01 50.04
C LYS A 678 -16.46 32.57 51.21
N LEU A 679 -16.19 33.07 52.41
CA LEU A 679 -17.06 32.90 53.59
C LEU A 679 -17.90 34.17 53.76
N PHE A 680 -19.23 34.02 53.78
CA PHE A 680 -20.21 35.11 53.96
C PHE A 680 -20.05 36.29 52.98
N GLY A 681 -19.40 36.09 51.83
CA GLY A 681 -19.06 37.16 50.88
C GLY A 681 -18.04 38.20 51.38
N LYS A 682 -17.46 38.02 52.58
CA LYS A 682 -16.60 39.02 53.25
C LYS A 682 -15.17 38.57 53.49
N PHE A 683 -14.94 37.25 53.59
CA PHE A 683 -13.62 36.68 53.78
C PHE A 683 -13.26 35.88 52.53
N GLN A 684 -12.15 36.23 51.89
CA GLN A 684 -11.62 35.51 50.75
C GLN A 684 -10.38 34.72 51.18
N ALA A 685 -10.47 33.40 51.17
CA ALA A 685 -9.36 32.51 51.41
C ALA A 685 -8.89 31.95 50.07
N LYS A 686 -7.59 32.06 49.78
CA LYS A 686 -6.94 31.46 48.62
C LYS A 686 -5.83 30.54 49.11
N LEU A 687 -5.80 29.33 48.61
CA LEU A 687 -4.78 28.34 48.89
C LEU A 687 -4.23 27.86 47.54
N ASP A 688 -2.96 28.15 47.27
CA ASP A 688 -2.22 27.72 46.08
C ASP A 688 -1.09 26.81 46.57
N ALA A 689 -1.17 25.53 46.23
CA ALA A 689 -0.17 24.55 46.58
C ALA A 689 0.42 23.92 45.32
N LYS A 690 1.76 23.86 45.26
CA LYS A 690 2.55 23.25 44.18
C LYS A 690 3.52 22.24 44.78
N GLY A 691 3.58 21.04 44.22
CA GLY A 691 4.47 19.97 44.68
C GLY A 691 5.31 19.39 43.55
N GLY A 692 6.26 18.53 43.91
CA GLY A 692 7.09 17.79 42.96
C GLY A 692 6.31 16.84 42.03
N SER A 693 7.00 16.33 41.02
CA SER A 693 6.46 15.44 39.97
C SER A 693 6.14 14.02 40.46
N PHE A 694 5.47 13.21 39.64
CA PHE A 694 5.24 11.78 39.88
C PHE A 694 6.51 10.98 40.24
N ASN A 695 7.69 11.42 39.78
CA ASN A 695 8.96 10.71 39.96
C ASN A 695 9.86 11.30 41.05
N ASP A 696 9.51 12.46 41.63
CA ASP A 696 10.25 13.11 42.71
C ASP A 696 9.32 13.92 43.60
N ILE A 697 9.01 13.38 44.79
CA ILE A 697 8.04 13.92 45.75
C ILE A 697 8.60 15.13 46.53
N LYS A 698 9.86 15.54 46.29
CA LYS A 698 10.49 16.63 47.04
C LYS A 698 9.91 18.01 46.70
N GLY A 699 9.72 18.82 47.73
CA GLY A 699 9.39 20.24 47.65
C GLY A 699 7.91 20.53 47.43
N PHE A 700 7.17 20.69 48.55
CA PHE A 700 5.83 21.29 48.52
C PHE A 700 5.94 22.78 48.85
N TYR A 701 5.42 23.62 47.97
CA TYR A 701 5.19 25.04 48.18
C TYR A 701 3.71 25.25 48.45
N ILE A 702 3.37 25.80 49.62
CA ILE A 702 2.00 26.14 49.97
C ILE A 702 1.94 27.65 50.22
N ARG A 703 1.11 28.35 49.46
CA ARG A 703 0.79 29.77 49.66
C ARG A 703 -0.68 29.89 50.05
N ALA A 704 -0.91 30.19 51.33
CA ALA A 704 -2.22 30.59 51.82
C ALA A 704 -2.29 32.12 51.88
N ALA A 705 -3.37 32.70 51.37
CA ALA A 705 -3.69 34.12 51.52
C ALA A 705 -5.12 34.24 52.03
N MET A 706 -5.28 34.91 53.17
CA MET A 706 -6.59 35.28 53.70
C MET A 706 -6.73 36.79 53.57
N LYS A 707 -7.66 37.23 52.73
CA LYS A 707 -8.01 38.64 52.62
C LYS A 707 -9.29 38.87 53.42
N ASN A 708 -9.18 39.76 54.41
CA ASN A 708 -10.27 40.18 55.26
C ASN A 708 -10.57 41.65 54.98
N ASP A 709 -11.69 41.92 54.32
CA ASP A 709 -12.14 43.28 54.05
C ASP A 709 -12.99 43.85 55.22
N LEU A 710 -12.96 43.23 56.42
CA LEU A 710 -13.71 43.68 57.60
C LEU A 710 -13.32 45.09 58.04
N ILE A 711 -12.04 45.48 57.99
CA ILE A 711 -11.64 46.86 58.33
C ILE A 711 -12.20 47.85 57.30
N ALA A 712 -12.16 47.51 56.01
CA ALA A 712 -12.72 48.34 54.96
C ALA A 712 -14.26 48.42 55.07
N TYR A 713 -14.92 47.31 55.36
CA TYR A 713 -16.36 47.24 55.58
C TYR A 713 -16.80 47.98 56.85
N LEU A 714 -16.09 47.80 57.98
CA LEU A 714 -16.33 48.54 59.21
C LEU A 714 -16.09 50.04 59.01
N ASN A 715 -15.05 50.43 58.27
CA ASN A 715 -14.83 51.82 57.92
C ASN A 715 -15.95 52.37 57.04
N GLN A 716 -16.45 51.60 56.07
CA GLN A 716 -17.51 52.04 55.19
C GLN A 716 -18.85 52.19 55.92
N GLU A 717 -19.22 51.23 56.78
CA GLU A 717 -20.43 51.30 57.61
C GLU A 717 -20.32 52.35 58.73
N ALA A 718 -19.16 52.44 59.39
CA ALA A 718 -18.93 53.49 60.38
C ALA A 718 -18.95 54.88 59.72
N THR A 719 -18.39 55.04 58.52
CA THR A 719 -18.47 56.30 57.76
C THR A 719 -19.91 56.58 57.35
N ALA A 720 -20.68 55.58 56.91
CA ALA A 720 -22.08 55.75 56.55
C ALA A 720 -22.95 56.17 57.75
N GLU A 721 -22.74 55.59 58.94
CA GLU A 721 -23.45 55.99 60.15
C GLU A 721 -22.94 57.30 60.76
N ILE A 722 -21.64 57.60 60.66
CA ILE A 722 -21.09 58.93 61.00
C ILE A 722 -21.69 59.98 60.07
N ASP A 723 -21.81 59.74 58.77
CA ASP A 723 -22.44 60.66 57.82
C ASP A 723 -23.92 60.88 58.14
N LYS A 724 -24.62 59.81 58.53
CA LYS A 724 -26.03 59.86 58.94
C LYS A 724 -26.20 60.66 60.23
N ALA A 725 -25.37 60.41 61.24
CA ALA A 725 -25.35 61.16 62.49
C ALA A 725 -24.90 62.63 62.29
N THR A 726 -23.97 62.88 61.38
CA THR A 726 -23.50 64.22 61.01
C THR A 726 -24.59 65.00 60.29
N LYS A 727 -25.32 64.37 59.36
CA LYS A 727 -26.51 64.97 58.73
C LYS A 727 -27.62 65.26 59.74
N ALA A 728 -27.84 64.36 60.71
CA ALA A 728 -28.78 64.61 61.80
C ALA A 728 -28.36 65.81 62.67
N SER A 729 -27.08 65.88 63.05
CA SER A 729 -26.52 66.99 63.83
C SER A 729 -26.51 68.32 63.06
N GLN A 730 -26.24 68.30 61.75
CA GLN A 730 -26.36 69.49 60.89
C GLN A 730 -27.81 69.98 60.80
N ASN A 731 -28.79 69.06 60.74
CA ASN A 731 -30.21 69.40 60.76
C ASN A 731 -30.64 69.98 62.11
N GLU A 732 -30.16 69.44 63.23
CA GLU A 732 -30.38 70.00 64.57
C GLU A 732 -29.72 71.37 64.73
N TYR A 733 -28.48 71.54 64.27
CA TYR A 733 -27.80 72.83 64.28
C TYR A 733 -28.53 73.87 63.42
N ALA A 734 -29.02 73.48 62.23
CA ALA A 734 -29.85 74.34 61.39
C ALA A 734 -31.21 74.67 62.03
N LYS A 735 -31.75 73.79 62.88
CA LYS A 735 -32.94 74.06 63.69
C LYS A 735 -32.61 75.04 64.83
N ALA A 736 -31.56 74.79 65.60
CA ALA A 736 -31.11 75.67 66.67
C ALA A 736 -30.74 77.08 66.17
N LYS A 737 -30.13 77.21 64.99
CA LYS A 737 -29.85 78.50 64.36
C LYS A 737 -31.13 79.24 63.94
N ARG A 738 -32.17 78.52 63.51
CA ARG A 738 -33.50 79.10 63.25
C ARG A 738 -34.20 79.53 64.53
N ASP A 739 -34.11 78.73 65.58
CA ASP A 739 -34.69 79.03 66.90
C ASP A 739 -33.99 80.23 67.55
N LEU A 740 -32.65 80.32 67.42
CA LEU A 740 -31.87 81.48 67.88
C LEU A 740 -32.28 82.77 67.15
N LYS A 741 -32.43 82.71 65.82
CA LYS A 741 -32.90 83.85 65.03
C LYS A 741 -34.31 84.28 65.46
N TRP A 742 -35.20 83.33 65.74
CA TRP A 742 -36.53 83.62 66.25
C TRP A 742 -36.48 84.29 67.63
N ALA A 743 -35.61 83.82 68.53
CA ALA A 743 -35.42 84.43 69.84
C ALA A 743 -34.81 85.85 69.75
N GLU A 744 -33.87 86.10 68.83
CA GLU A 744 -33.32 87.43 68.55
C GLU A 744 -34.40 88.38 68.02
N ASP A 745 -35.25 87.92 67.10
CA ASP A 745 -36.38 88.69 66.59
C ASP A 745 -37.41 88.99 67.70
N TYR A 746 -37.68 88.02 68.58
CA TYR A 746 -38.55 88.19 69.75
C TYR A 746 -37.99 89.22 70.76
N LEU A 747 -36.69 89.16 71.04
CA LEU A 747 -35.99 90.14 71.89
C LEU A 747 -36.02 91.54 71.29
N ARG A 748 -35.79 91.67 69.97
CA ARG A 748 -35.88 92.96 69.26
C ARG A 748 -37.29 93.55 69.36
N ASN A 749 -38.31 92.73 69.17
CA ASN A 749 -39.72 93.16 69.27
C ASN A 749 -40.11 93.50 70.71
N SER A 750 -39.65 92.73 71.70
CA SER A 750 -39.87 93.03 73.12
C SER A 750 -39.16 94.31 73.56
N GLN A 751 -37.94 94.56 73.07
CA GLN A 751 -37.23 95.82 73.35
C GLN A 751 -37.95 97.02 72.74
N ALA A 752 -38.51 96.87 71.54
CA ALA A 752 -39.36 97.89 70.93
C ALA A 752 -40.63 98.16 71.78
N ALA A 753 -41.27 97.10 72.30
CA ALA A 753 -42.43 97.22 73.19
C ALA A 753 -42.07 97.85 74.55
N VAL A 754 -40.92 97.52 75.15
CA VAL A 754 -40.41 98.13 76.38
C VAL A 754 -40.10 99.61 76.17
N ASN A 755 -39.50 99.97 75.03
CA ASN A 755 -39.24 101.37 74.68
C ASN A 755 -40.56 102.15 74.51
N ALA A 756 -41.58 101.55 73.88
CA ALA A 756 -42.91 102.13 73.77
C ALA A 756 -43.57 102.30 75.16
N PHE A 757 -43.52 101.28 76.01
CA PHE A 757 -44.03 101.33 77.39
C PHE A 757 -43.34 102.41 78.23
N ASN A 758 -42.02 102.57 78.13
CA ASN A 758 -41.28 103.62 78.83
C ASN A 758 -41.65 105.02 78.33
N ALA A 759 -41.98 105.18 77.05
CA ALA A 759 -42.51 106.44 76.53
C ALA A 759 -43.91 106.73 77.08
N GLU A 760 -44.76 105.71 77.22
CA GLU A 760 -46.08 105.79 77.86
C GLU A 760 -45.94 106.19 79.35
N LYS A 761 -45.03 105.53 80.07
CA LYS A 761 -44.75 105.81 81.49
C LYS A 761 -44.28 107.24 81.71
N ARG A 762 -43.43 107.79 80.83
CA ARG A 762 -43.02 109.20 80.91
C ARG A 762 -44.20 110.16 80.80
N LYS A 763 -45.18 109.88 79.92
CA LYS A 763 -46.42 110.69 79.84
C LYS A 763 -47.22 110.63 81.14
N VAL A 764 -47.28 109.46 81.80
CA VAL A 764 -47.95 109.27 83.09
C VAL A 764 -47.20 109.99 84.22
N ASP A 765 -45.87 109.88 84.28
CA ASP A 765 -45.04 110.56 85.27
C ASP A 765 -45.10 112.09 85.12
N ASP A 766 -45.17 112.60 83.89
CA ASP A 766 -45.36 114.04 83.63
C ASP A 766 -46.77 114.50 84.02
N ALA A 767 -47.81 113.69 83.77
CA ALA A 767 -49.17 113.96 84.25
C ALA A 767 -49.25 113.92 85.79
N GLN A 768 -48.52 113.01 86.45
CA GLN A 768 -48.46 112.92 87.92
C GLN A 768 -47.73 114.12 88.54
N ARG A 769 -46.69 114.66 87.87
CA ARG A 769 -46.00 115.89 88.30
C ARG A 769 -46.87 117.14 88.15
N GLU A 770 -47.78 117.19 87.19
CA GLU A 770 -48.83 118.24 87.13
C GLU A 770 -49.83 118.11 88.29
N VAL A 771 -50.28 116.89 88.59
CA VAL A 771 -51.17 116.60 89.73
C VAL A 771 -50.54 116.99 91.08
N ASP A 772 -49.25 116.71 91.28
CA ASP A 772 -48.55 117.06 92.52
C ASP A 772 -48.23 118.57 92.63
N LYS A 773 -48.02 119.27 91.49
CA LYS A 773 -47.93 120.74 91.46
C LYS A 773 -49.25 121.43 91.76
N LEU A 774 -50.38 120.84 91.33
CA LEU A 774 -51.72 121.34 91.65
C LEU A 774 -52.08 121.11 93.13
N LYS A 775 -51.66 119.98 93.72
CA LYS A 775 -51.83 119.69 95.16
C LYS A 775 -51.05 120.63 96.10
N LYS A 776 -49.90 121.19 95.66
CA LYS A 776 -49.10 122.14 96.46
C LYS A 776 -49.55 123.61 96.36
N LYS A 777 -50.52 123.94 95.49
CA LYS A 777 -50.96 125.33 95.24
C LYS A 777 -52.37 125.64 95.79
N PHE A 778 -53.13 124.63 96.25
CA PHE A 778 -54.54 124.77 96.67
C PHE A 778 -54.98 123.86 97.84
N GLY A 779 -54.08 123.51 98.77
CA GLY A 779 -54.40 122.65 99.93
C GLY A 779 -53.75 123.12 101.21
#